data_AF-A0A4E9DVD8-F1
#
_entry.id   AF-A0A4E9DVD8-F1
#
_cell.length_a   1.000
_cell.length_b   1.000
_cell.length_c   1.000
_cell.angle_alpha   90.00
_cell.angle_beta   90.00
_cell.angle_gamma   90.00
#
_symmetry.space_group_name_H-M   'P 1'
#
loop_
_entity.id
_entity.type
_entity.pdbx_description
1 polymer ?
#
loop_
_entity_poly.entity_id
_entity_poly.type
_entity_poly.pdbx_seq_one_letter_code
_entity_poly.pdbx_strand_id
1 'polypeptide(L)'
;METQVQTTTHSHDPWATTHQVILQPVIMDPKQRFYHHFLKSVTVLQDLVDGLPSIASVGGERQEAIDHILASIAKLQNEVADAADYTPSYDRKQYSEVRALVSLSKVFLTNIHAPQTIKTLQDKLNETITRITPKSKFQFRRPKTNHVDMGAPENDPRLNPGSHSRVKHDATIIPGIVSPPPMNKEDTLSELPSKETYKNYNEEMKRPSASSVRKPSFSAAKNIGISNHSNLHIILPSSASRATSSGSLTDIDGCIIDMSIPTTEGSAFPGLAIKNVSKSLIVGGRVNGAVHITGVSDSIIVVVARQVRIHECSNVDIYLHCGSHPIIEDCSGMRFAPLPTPYRTEAEEPDENQWDQVDDFKWLKAGHSPNWTTLSENERLSDDLWRSVVPGQPGVSVEEALKKLNIPRNARKPKQQIAIMSKTDQKACLIVIDGWGIPSADSPKDGDAITNAKTPVMDALYKDSKGYTELEASSLAVGLPEGLMGNSEVGHLNIGAGRVVWQDVVRIDQTIKNGELSQNDVIKKTFQSAAAGNGRLHLCGLVSHGGVHAKQTHLYALLKAAKEYGVPKVIIHFFGDGRDTDPKSGAGYMQELVDNIKEIGVGEIGTVVGRYFAMDRDKRWDRLEIALKGLILGEGEASEDPVATVKARYEQGGDMNKDEFLTPIIVGGDDRRIKDDDTVFFFNYRSDRVRQITQLLGDVDRSPLPDFQYPKIKPLVTMTQYKVDYPFEIAFKPQHMGNVLAEWLGKQNVEQVHIAETEKYAHVTFFFNGGVEKVFPLETRDQSQDLVPSNKSVATYDLAPEMSADGVADQVVKRLGEQKFPFVMNNFAPPDMVGHTGVYDAAVIGCEATDKAIGKILEGCKKAGYVLFITADHGNAEEMKFADGKPKTSHTTNKVPLLMANYPEGWSLKKTTEGVLGDVAPTVLAAMGLPQPEEMTGKSLLEKA
;
A
#
# COMPACT_ATOMS: atom_id res chain seq x y z
N MET A 1 73.65 2.65 -0.95
CA MET A 1 74.01 1.54 -1.87
C MET A 1 72.78 1.26 -2.76
N GLU A 2 72.35 2.19 -3.62
CA GLU A 2 73.06 2.85 -4.75
C GLU A 2 73.34 1.84 -5.88
N THR A 3 72.76 1.92 -7.08
CA THR A 3 72.92 2.94 -8.18
C THR A 3 74.35 2.96 -8.73
N GLN A 4 74.67 2.93 -10.04
CA GLN A 4 74.05 3.51 -11.27
C GLN A 4 74.35 2.58 -12.50
N VAL A 5 73.49 2.36 -13.51
CA VAL A 5 73.11 3.17 -14.73
C VAL A 5 74.05 3.00 -15.96
N GLN A 6 73.52 3.21 -17.18
CA GLN A 6 74.11 3.26 -18.55
C GLN A 6 74.04 1.95 -19.40
N THR A 7 73.79 1.95 -20.73
CA THR A 7 73.20 2.97 -21.66
C THR A 7 72.58 2.35 -22.95
N THR A 8 71.62 3.11 -23.47
CA THR A 8 71.00 3.20 -24.81
C THR A 8 71.69 2.66 -26.09
N THR A 9 70.85 2.26 -27.05
CA THR A 9 70.96 2.55 -28.51
C THR A 9 69.54 2.52 -29.12
N HIS A 10 69.27 3.04 -30.34
CA HIS A 10 67.89 3.21 -30.84
C HIS A 10 67.69 3.01 -32.38
N SER A 11 66.58 2.35 -32.75
CA SER A 11 65.88 2.47 -34.05
C SER A 11 64.38 2.29 -33.78
N HIS A 12 63.48 3.29 -33.88
CA HIS A 12 63.06 4.11 -35.04
C HIS A 12 62.13 3.40 -36.04
N ASP A 13 60.84 3.74 -35.96
CA ASP A 13 59.84 3.67 -37.03
C ASP A 13 59.00 4.97 -36.96
N PRO A 14 58.78 5.75 -38.05
CA PRO A 14 58.47 7.19 -37.92
C PRO A 14 57.03 7.58 -38.30
N TRP A 15 56.02 7.18 -37.51
CA TRP A 15 54.64 7.73 -37.61
C TRP A 15 54.05 8.17 -36.27
N ALA A 16 54.72 9.12 -35.62
CA ALA A 16 54.10 9.89 -34.55
C ALA A 16 53.26 11.05 -35.16
N THR A 17 51.97 11.13 -34.83
CA THR A 17 51.32 12.29 -34.17
C THR A 17 49.79 12.25 -34.36
N THR A 18 49.07 11.67 -33.40
CA THR A 18 47.71 12.11 -33.05
C THR A 18 47.50 11.84 -31.56
N HIS A 19 47.27 12.88 -30.76
CA HIS A 19 46.95 12.70 -29.34
C HIS A 19 45.47 12.29 -29.19
N GLN A 20 45.22 11.01 -28.93
CA GLN A 20 43.97 10.62 -28.26
C GLN A 20 44.17 10.75 -26.74
N VAL A 21 43.53 11.76 -26.15
CA VAL A 21 43.37 11.83 -24.69
C VAL A 21 42.36 10.77 -24.29
N ILE A 22 42.84 9.63 -23.79
CA ILE A 22 41.99 8.61 -23.18
C ILE A 22 41.53 9.15 -21.82
N LEU A 23 40.39 9.84 -21.83
CA LEU A 23 39.67 10.18 -20.60
C LEU A 23 39.20 8.88 -19.95
N GLN A 24 39.62 8.62 -18.71
CA GLN A 24 39.01 7.57 -17.91
C GLN A 24 37.52 7.87 -17.68
N PRO A 25 36.65 6.86 -17.66
CA PRO A 25 35.23 7.06 -17.39
C PRO A 25 35.04 7.54 -15.95
N VAL A 26 34.70 8.82 -15.78
CA VAL A 26 34.33 9.38 -14.49
C VAL A 26 33.09 8.64 -13.99
N ILE A 27 33.23 7.90 -12.88
CA ILE A 27 32.13 7.17 -12.26
C ILE A 27 31.17 8.18 -11.62
N MET A 28 30.22 8.66 -12.42
CA MET A 28 29.21 9.62 -11.98
C MET A 28 28.27 8.99 -10.94
N ASP A 29 27.94 9.77 -9.92
CA ASP A 29 26.92 9.42 -8.94
C ASP A 29 25.54 9.15 -9.61
N PRO A 30 24.72 8.20 -9.13
CA PRO A 30 23.38 7.95 -9.67
C PRO A 30 22.45 9.17 -9.67
N LYS A 31 22.45 10.05 -8.64
CA LYS A 31 21.63 11.28 -8.66
C LYS A 31 22.12 12.22 -9.77
N GLN A 32 23.42 12.36 -9.97
CA GLN A 32 23.99 13.13 -11.09
C GLN A 32 23.67 12.53 -12.47
N ARG A 33 23.71 11.20 -12.62
CA ARG A 33 23.31 10.51 -13.86
C ARG A 33 21.84 10.74 -14.19
N PHE A 34 20.96 10.59 -13.19
CA PHE A 34 19.54 10.90 -13.33
C PHE A 34 19.32 12.37 -13.71
N TYR A 35 19.99 13.31 -13.02
CA TYR A 35 19.86 14.73 -13.30
C TYR A 35 20.33 15.12 -14.72
N HIS A 36 21.44 14.54 -15.20
CA HIS A 36 21.88 14.73 -16.59
C HIS A 36 20.92 14.14 -17.62
N HIS A 37 20.33 12.97 -17.35
CA HIS A 37 19.27 12.38 -18.17
C HIS A 37 18.00 13.24 -18.17
N PHE A 38 17.58 13.73 -17.00
CA PHE A 38 16.44 14.63 -16.85
C PHE A 38 16.63 15.93 -17.64
N LEU A 39 17.75 16.65 -17.46
CA LEU A 39 18.02 17.87 -18.21
C LEU A 39 18.06 17.63 -19.72
N LYS A 40 18.71 16.55 -20.17
CA LYS A 40 18.74 16.18 -21.60
C LYS A 40 17.33 15.91 -22.15
N SER A 41 16.49 15.21 -21.38
CA SER A 41 15.11 14.90 -21.76
C SER A 41 14.23 16.15 -21.80
N VAL A 42 14.40 17.06 -20.84
CA VAL A 42 13.75 18.38 -20.86
C VAL A 42 14.16 19.17 -22.11
N THR A 43 15.45 19.25 -22.46
CA THR A 43 15.90 19.97 -23.66
C THR A 43 15.32 19.35 -24.94
N VAL A 44 15.36 18.02 -25.11
CA VAL A 44 14.78 17.36 -26.28
C VAL A 44 13.27 17.63 -26.41
N LEU A 45 12.53 17.58 -25.30
CA LEU A 45 11.10 17.93 -25.31
C LEU A 45 10.89 19.42 -25.54
N GLN A 46 11.81 20.28 -25.10
CA GLN A 46 11.74 21.71 -25.31
C GLN A 46 11.86 22.06 -26.79
N ASP A 47 12.82 21.45 -27.49
CA ASP A 47 13.04 21.59 -28.93
C ASP A 47 11.86 21.03 -29.74
N LEU A 48 11.28 19.89 -29.32
CA LEU A 48 10.09 19.31 -29.95
C LEU A 48 8.86 20.23 -29.81
N VAL A 49 8.63 20.82 -28.64
CA VAL A 49 7.56 21.81 -28.42
C VAL A 49 7.74 23.04 -29.31
N ASP A 50 8.96 23.57 -29.40
CA ASP A 50 9.25 24.73 -30.26
C ASP A 50 9.21 24.39 -31.77
N GLY A 51 9.36 23.11 -32.12
CA GLY A 51 9.17 22.57 -33.48
C GLY A 51 7.71 22.37 -33.92
N LEU A 52 6.75 22.19 -33.00
CA LEU A 52 5.32 21.96 -33.34
C LEU A 52 4.71 22.92 -34.38
N PRO A 53 5.04 24.23 -34.43
CA PRO A 53 4.50 25.14 -35.44
C PRO A 53 4.90 24.84 -36.89
N SER A 54 6.02 24.15 -37.14
CA SER A 54 6.49 23.83 -38.49
C SER A 54 5.94 22.50 -39.03
N ILE A 55 5.43 21.62 -38.16
CA ILE A 55 4.80 20.35 -38.55
C ILE A 55 3.47 20.61 -39.25
N ALA A 56 3.20 19.91 -40.36
CA ALA A 56 1.98 20.09 -41.15
C ALA A 56 0.71 19.69 -40.37
N SER A 57 -0.37 20.47 -40.53
CA SER A 57 -1.68 20.12 -39.95
C SER A 57 -2.52 19.19 -40.83
N VAL A 58 -1.87 18.47 -41.75
CA VAL A 58 -2.50 17.58 -42.74
C VAL A 58 -2.13 16.14 -42.36
N GLY A 59 -3.00 15.16 -42.64
CA GLY A 59 -2.74 13.74 -42.37
C GLY A 59 -2.81 13.30 -40.91
N GLY A 60 -2.70 14.22 -39.94
CA GLY A 60 -2.72 13.93 -38.50
C GLY A 60 -1.37 14.13 -37.81
N GLU A 61 -0.29 14.29 -38.58
CA GLU A 61 1.11 14.36 -38.10
C GLU A 61 1.33 15.33 -36.93
N ARG A 62 0.73 16.52 -36.97
CA ARG A 62 0.81 17.50 -35.87
C ARG A 62 0.13 17.02 -34.58
N GLN A 63 -0.98 16.27 -34.67
CA GLN A 63 -1.65 15.70 -33.50
C GLN A 63 -0.82 14.54 -32.93
N GLU A 64 -0.32 13.65 -33.79
CA GLU A 64 0.59 12.56 -33.38
C GLU A 64 1.86 13.11 -32.69
N ALA A 65 2.41 14.23 -33.17
CA ALA A 65 3.52 14.92 -32.53
C ALA A 65 3.15 15.53 -31.16
N ILE A 66 1.96 16.12 -31.01
CA ILE A 66 1.44 16.60 -29.72
C ILE A 66 1.30 15.43 -28.73
N ASP A 67 0.67 14.34 -29.17
CA ASP A 67 0.41 13.16 -28.34
C ASP A 67 1.71 12.45 -27.94
N HIS A 68 2.70 12.41 -28.83
CA HIS A 68 4.04 11.90 -28.53
C HIS A 68 4.78 12.76 -27.49
N ILE A 69 4.69 14.09 -27.56
CA ILE A 69 5.26 15.00 -26.55
C ILE A 69 4.52 14.82 -25.22
N LEU A 70 3.19 14.75 -25.20
CA LEU A 70 2.39 14.52 -23.99
C LEU A 70 2.76 13.20 -23.31
N ALA A 71 2.85 12.10 -24.06
CA ALA A 71 3.26 10.80 -23.54
C ALA A 71 4.70 10.82 -23.00
N SER A 72 5.61 11.54 -23.66
CA SER A 72 7.01 11.68 -23.22
C SER A 72 7.17 12.57 -21.99
N ILE A 73 6.34 13.61 -21.84
CA ILE A 73 6.24 14.43 -20.62
C ILE A 73 5.69 13.58 -19.47
N ALA A 74 4.64 12.79 -19.69
CA ALA A 74 4.08 11.89 -18.67
C ALA A 74 5.10 10.84 -18.22
N LYS A 75 5.87 10.27 -19.16
CA LYS A 75 6.99 9.36 -18.86
C LYS A 75 8.07 10.03 -18.01
N LEU A 76 8.48 11.26 -18.36
CA LEU A 76 9.46 12.02 -17.59
C LEU A 76 8.93 12.43 -16.20
N GLN A 77 7.62 12.68 -16.07
CA GLN A 77 6.96 12.96 -14.80
C GLN A 77 6.97 11.73 -13.88
N ASN A 78 6.70 10.53 -14.43
CA ASN A 78 6.81 9.28 -13.67
C ASN A 78 8.28 8.99 -13.26
N GLU A 79 9.24 9.16 -14.18
CA GLU A 79 10.67 9.01 -13.87
C GLU A 79 11.14 9.95 -12.73
N VAL A 80 10.55 11.14 -12.61
CA VAL A 80 10.80 12.08 -11.49
C VAL A 80 10.06 11.70 -10.21
N ALA A 81 8.85 11.13 -10.29
CA ALA A 81 8.12 10.60 -9.14
C ALA A 81 8.86 9.40 -8.53
N ASP A 82 9.20 8.42 -9.36
CA ASP A 82 9.98 7.23 -8.96
C ASP A 82 11.29 7.65 -8.25
N ALA A 83 12.03 8.62 -8.82
CA ALA A 83 13.26 9.12 -8.23
C ALA A 83 13.05 9.91 -6.92
N ALA A 84 11.90 10.57 -6.75
CA ALA A 84 11.56 11.29 -5.52
C ALA A 84 11.30 10.33 -4.34
N ASP A 85 10.72 9.16 -4.58
CA ASP A 85 10.41 8.19 -3.52
C ASP A 85 11.63 7.40 -3.00
N TYR A 86 12.73 7.37 -3.77
CA TYR A 86 14.05 6.98 -3.25
C TYR A 86 14.80 8.12 -2.51
N THR A 87 14.18 9.30 -2.33
CA THR A 87 14.81 10.47 -1.68
C THR A 87 14.17 10.76 -0.30
N PRO A 88 14.93 10.62 0.81
CA PRO A 88 14.41 10.82 2.17
C PRO A 88 13.77 12.19 2.40
N SER A 89 12.76 12.23 3.28
CA SER A 89 12.00 13.45 3.60
C SER A 89 12.82 14.60 4.19
N TYR A 90 14.03 14.35 4.69
CA TYR A 90 14.98 15.39 5.10
C TYR A 90 15.61 16.13 3.90
N ASP A 91 16.09 15.40 2.88
CA ASP A 91 16.60 15.97 1.63
C ASP A 91 15.52 16.83 0.93
N ARG A 92 14.23 16.45 1.06
CA ARG A 92 13.10 17.19 0.49
C ARG A 92 12.99 18.64 1.03
N LYS A 93 13.48 18.96 2.24
CA LYS A 93 13.54 20.34 2.78
C LYS A 93 14.73 21.18 2.29
N GLN A 94 15.84 20.59 1.86
CA GLN A 94 16.97 21.38 1.33
C GLN A 94 16.67 22.08 -0.01
N TYR A 95 15.55 21.73 -0.67
CA TYR A 95 15.09 22.41 -1.88
C TYR A 95 14.14 23.59 -1.63
N SER A 96 13.68 23.84 -0.40
CA SER A 96 12.80 24.98 -0.07
C SER A 96 13.52 26.21 0.46
N GLU A 97 14.72 26.07 1.04
CA GLU A 97 15.38 27.16 1.81
C GLU A 97 16.78 27.53 1.29
N VAL A 98 16.86 28.24 0.16
CA VAL A 98 17.97 29.19 -0.10
C VAL A 98 17.43 30.46 -0.74
N ARG A 99 17.40 31.56 0.01
CA ARG A 99 17.22 32.91 -0.54
C ARG A 99 18.23 33.86 0.11
N ALA A 100 18.94 34.60 -0.74
CA ALA A 100 20.06 35.51 -0.45
C ALA A 100 21.47 34.89 -0.28
N LEU A 101 22.46 35.75 -0.60
CA LEU A 101 23.92 35.68 -0.41
C LEU A 101 24.81 34.86 -1.39
N VAL A 102 25.57 35.66 -2.17
CA VAL A 102 27.00 35.51 -2.55
C VAL A 102 27.40 34.76 -3.84
N SER A 103 27.76 35.59 -4.84
CA SER A 103 28.96 35.54 -5.70
C SER A 103 29.41 34.25 -6.42
N LEU A 104 29.20 34.26 -7.74
CA LEU A 104 30.13 33.88 -8.82
C LEU A 104 31.07 32.65 -8.66
N SER A 105 30.88 31.73 -9.60
CA SER A 105 31.77 30.66 -10.08
C SER A 105 31.63 29.27 -9.42
N LYS A 106 31.61 28.24 -10.28
CA LYS A 106 31.58 26.78 -10.03
C LYS A 106 30.36 26.12 -9.36
N VAL A 107 29.33 26.84 -8.89
CA VAL A 107 28.04 26.21 -8.50
C VAL A 107 26.94 26.60 -9.48
N PHE A 108 26.57 25.69 -10.40
CA PHE A 108 25.51 25.92 -11.39
C PHE A 108 24.76 24.64 -11.86
N LEU A 109 24.98 23.49 -11.21
CA LEU A 109 24.55 22.16 -11.70
C LEU A 109 23.64 21.36 -10.76
N THR A 110 22.99 22.01 -9.76
CA THR A 110 22.17 21.30 -8.75
C THR A 110 20.80 21.94 -8.43
N ASN A 111 20.55 23.18 -8.86
CA ASN A 111 19.43 23.99 -8.35
C ASN A 111 18.33 24.20 -9.41
N ILE A 112 17.70 23.12 -9.87
CA ILE A 112 16.50 23.15 -10.71
C ILE A 112 15.44 22.20 -10.12
N HIS A 113 14.27 22.75 -9.81
CA HIS A 113 13.17 22.03 -9.15
C HIS A 113 12.39 21.19 -10.18
N ALA A 114 12.77 19.94 -10.41
CA ALA A 114 12.28 19.11 -11.52
C ALA A 114 10.74 19.10 -11.75
N PRO A 115 9.86 18.96 -10.73
CA PRO A 115 8.41 19.12 -10.91
C PRO A 115 7.96 20.47 -11.50
N GLN A 116 8.61 21.57 -11.10
CA GLN A 116 8.31 22.91 -11.61
C GLN A 116 8.79 23.09 -13.06
N THR A 117 9.88 22.42 -13.44
CA THR A 117 10.37 22.35 -14.83
C THR A 117 9.42 21.55 -15.71
N ILE A 118 8.93 20.40 -15.25
CA ILE A 118 7.89 19.62 -15.95
C ILE A 118 6.63 20.45 -16.15
N LYS A 119 6.17 21.17 -15.11
CA LYS A 119 5.04 22.08 -15.22
C LYS A 119 5.29 23.21 -16.24
N THR A 120 6.46 23.83 -16.21
CA THR A 120 6.83 24.90 -17.18
C THR A 120 6.81 24.38 -18.63
N LEU A 121 7.24 23.13 -18.84
CA LEU A 121 7.22 22.44 -20.13
C LEU A 121 5.77 22.12 -20.59
N GLN A 122 4.91 21.68 -19.67
CA GLN A 122 3.47 21.49 -19.90
C GLN A 122 2.75 22.80 -20.24
N ASP A 123 3.01 23.86 -19.48
CA ASP A 123 2.40 25.19 -19.70
C ASP A 123 2.80 25.75 -21.07
N LYS A 124 4.08 25.63 -21.47
CA LYS A 124 4.55 26.08 -22.80
C LYS A 124 4.04 25.21 -23.96
N LEU A 125 3.84 23.91 -23.75
CA LEU A 125 3.14 23.04 -24.71
C LEU A 125 1.69 23.50 -24.89
N ASN A 126 0.97 23.74 -23.79
CA ASN A 126 -0.42 24.22 -23.83
C ASN A 126 -0.55 25.58 -24.53
N GLU A 127 0.37 26.52 -24.26
CA GLU A 127 0.44 27.80 -24.99
C GLU A 127 0.70 27.58 -26.49
N THR A 128 1.63 26.69 -26.83
CA THR A 128 1.97 26.40 -28.23
C THR A 128 0.82 25.73 -28.98
N ILE A 129 0.12 24.77 -28.37
CA ILE A 129 -1.12 24.18 -28.91
C ILE A 129 -2.18 25.26 -29.13
N THR A 130 -2.37 26.15 -28.15
CA THR A 130 -3.33 27.27 -28.24
C THR A 130 -2.98 28.26 -29.35
N ARG A 131 -1.68 28.44 -29.64
CA ARG A 131 -1.15 29.30 -30.71
C ARG A 131 -1.28 28.70 -32.10
N ILE A 132 -1.13 27.38 -32.25
CA ILE A 132 -1.17 26.68 -33.56
C ILE A 132 -2.55 26.12 -33.94
N THR A 133 -3.50 26.10 -33.00
CA THR A 133 -4.89 25.71 -33.23
C THR A 133 -5.68 26.86 -33.89
N PRO A 134 -6.37 26.64 -35.01
CA PRO A 134 -7.11 27.71 -35.70
C PRO A 134 -8.34 28.15 -34.88
N LYS A 135 -8.43 29.46 -34.59
CA LYS A 135 -9.58 30.03 -33.87
C LYS A 135 -10.86 29.90 -34.68
N SER A 136 -11.86 29.21 -34.12
CA SER A 136 -13.18 29.02 -34.76
C SER A 136 -13.85 30.36 -35.07
N LYS A 137 -14.25 30.54 -36.33
CA LYS A 137 -14.93 31.74 -36.85
C LYS A 137 -16.47 31.67 -36.82
N PHE A 138 -17.05 30.82 -35.96
CA PHE A 138 -18.51 30.79 -35.74
C PHE A 138 -18.88 30.80 -34.25
N GLN A 139 -19.29 31.98 -33.77
CA GLN A 139 -20.09 32.14 -32.55
C GLN A 139 -21.36 32.92 -32.87
N PHE A 140 -22.51 32.27 -32.77
CA PHE A 140 -23.80 32.95 -32.85
C PHE A 140 -24.03 33.77 -31.57
N ARG A 141 -24.24 35.08 -31.71
CA ARG A 141 -24.62 35.95 -30.59
C ARG A 141 -26.04 35.61 -30.13
N ARG A 142 -26.23 35.25 -28.86
CA ARG A 142 -27.53 35.35 -28.19
C ARG A 142 -27.82 36.83 -27.89
N PRO A 143 -29.01 37.36 -28.19
CA PRO A 143 -29.38 38.74 -27.85
C PRO A 143 -29.66 38.89 -26.35
N LYS A 144 -29.57 40.12 -25.84
CA LYS A 144 -29.96 40.45 -24.46
C LYS A 144 -31.48 40.49 -24.33
N THR A 145 -32.02 39.91 -23.26
CA THR A 145 -33.42 40.09 -22.84
C THR A 145 -33.52 41.14 -21.74
N ASN A 146 -34.08 42.31 -22.06
CA ASN A 146 -34.74 43.15 -21.07
C ASN A 146 -36.23 42.80 -21.08
N HIS A 147 -36.90 42.79 -19.92
CA HIS A 147 -38.36 42.75 -19.85
C HIS A 147 -38.95 44.10 -20.31
N VAL A 148 -40.00 44.08 -21.15
CA VAL A 148 -41.27 44.80 -20.96
C VAL A 148 -42.40 44.03 -21.68
N ASP A 149 -43.22 43.34 -20.90
CA ASP A 149 -44.70 43.30 -20.90
C ASP A 149 -45.58 43.01 -22.16
N MET A 150 -46.82 42.56 -21.86
CA MET A 150 -48.06 42.49 -22.67
C MET A 150 -48.17 41.52 -23.88
N GLY A 151 -49.31 40.79 -23.90
CA GLY A 151 -49.99 40.38 -25.14
C GLY A 151 -50.10 38.87 -25.40
N ALA A 152 -51.34 38.37 -25.43
CA ALA A 152 -51.73 37.02 -25.88
C ALA A 152 -52.99 37.17 -26.79
N PRO A 153 -53.62 36.11 -27.35
CA PRO A 153 -53.15 34.77 -27.75
C PRO A 153 -53.53 34.48 -29.25
N GLU A 154 -53.94 33.24 -29.58
CA GLU A 154 -54.67 32.79 -30.81
C GLU A 154 -53.85 32.59 -32.12
N ASN A 155 -54.24 31.75 -33.09
CA ASN A 155 -54.98 30.46 -33.08
C ASN A 155 -54.80 29.74 -34.45
N ASP A 156 -54.74 28.40 -34.46
CA ASP A 156 -55.72 27.49 -35.09
C ASP A 156 -55.13 26.06 -35.28
N PRO A 157 -55.64 25.03 -34.58
CA PRO A 157 -55.26 23.63 -34.80
C PRO A 157 -56.19 22.92 -35.81
N ARG A 158 -55.63 22.25 -36.84
CA ARG A 158 -56.32 21.16 -37.58
C ARG A 158 -55.44 20.28 -38.48
N LEU A 159 -55.76 18.97 -38.48
CA LEU A 159 -55.51 17.94 -39.51
C LEU A 159 -54.11 17.26 -39.66
N ASN A 160 -53.93 16.18 -38.89
CA ASN A 160 -53.30 14.90 -39.32
C ASN A 160 -54.32 14.07 -40.16
N PRO A 161 -54.09 12.79 -40.60
CA PRO A 161 -52.86 11.95 -40.74
C PRO A 161 -52.68 11.30 -42.15
N GLY A 162 -51.72 10.38 -42.36
CA GLY A 162 -51.73 9.45 -43.51
C GLY A 162 -50.49 8.55 -43.69
N SER A 163 -50.67 7.31 -44.18
CA SER A 163 -49.62 6.31 -44.47
C SER A 163 -49.87 5.57 -45.80
N HIS A 164 -48.86 4.99 -46.48
CA HIS A 164 -48.91 3.68 -47.17
C HIS A 164 -47.62 3.30 -47.96
N SER A 165 -47.58 2.10 -48.56
CA SER A 165 -46.40 1.39 -49.10
C SER A 165 -46.67 0.56 -50.38
N ARG A 166 -45.62 0.16 -51.13
CA ARG A 166 -45.54 -0.94 -52.16
C ARG A 166 -44.03 -1.19 -52.52
N VAL A 167 -43.41 -2.38 -52.67
CA VAL A 167 -43.74 -3.76 -53.16
C VAL A 167 -43.58 -3.92 -54.69
N LYS A 168 -42.90 -4.91 -55.30
CA LYS A 168 -42.34 -6.25 -54.89
C LYS A 168 -40.79 -6.39 -55.17
N HIS A 169 -40.05 -7.45 -55.60
CA HIS A 169 -40.23 -8.84 -56.15
C HIS A 169 -39.02 -9.80 -55.83
N ASP A 170 -38.74 -10.87 -56.62
CA ASP A 170 -38.02 -12.14 -56.28
C ASP A 170 -37.62 -12.96 -57.57
N ALA A 171 -36.78 -14.05 -57.62
CA ALA A 171 -35.85 -14.78 -56.70
C ALA A 171 -34.93 -15.80 -57.49
N THR A 172 -34.13 -16.62 -56.76
CA THR A 172 -33.56 -17.99 -57.07
C THR A 172 -32.39 -18.22 -58.07
N ILE A 173 -31.59 -19.34 -58.11
CA ILE A 173 -30.95 -20.27 -57.11
C ILE A 173 -30.00 -21.37 -57.77
N ILE A 174 -29.01 -21.94 -57.03
CA ILE A 174 -28.16 -23.20 -57.23
C ILE A 174 -26.96 -23.27 -58.28
N PRO A 175 -26.09 -24.35 -58.42
CA PRO A 175 -24.62 -24.24 -58.19
C PRO A 175 -23.65 -24.97 -59.21
N GLY A 176 -22.37 -25.20 -58.82
CA GLY A 176 -21.44 -26.17 -59.45
C GLY A 176 -20.16 -26.44 -58.63
N ILE A 177 -19.57 -27.66 -58.73
CA ILE A 177 -18.34 -28.14 -58.02
C ILE A 177 -17.46 -28.95 -59.00
N VAL A 178 -16.12 -28.89 -58.87
CA VAL A 178 -15.14 -30.01 -59.03
C VAL A 178 -13.67 -29.50 -59.00
N SER A 179 -12.74 -30.32 -58.51
CA SER A 179 -11.28 -30.23 -58.71
C SER A 179 -10.73 -31.65 -58.96
N PRO A 180 -9.59 -31.84 -59.65
CA PRO A 180 -8.37 -32.33 -58.96
C PRO A 180 -7.06 -31.75 -59.64
N PRO A 181 -5.83 -32.36 -59.61
CA PRO A 181 -4.68 -31.63 -59.05
C PRO A 181 -3.40 -31.67 -59.97
N PRO A 182 -2.12 -31.83 -59.53
CA PRO A 182 -1.13 -30.76 -59.70
C PRO A 182 0.21 -31.14 -60.40
N MET A 183 1.02 -30.14 -60.79
CA MET A 183 2.49 -30.28 -60.87
C MET A 183 3.23 -28.92 -60.90
N ASN A 184 4.54 -28.95 -60.60
CA ASN A 184 5.38 -27.79 -60.24
C ASN A 184 5.79 -26.87 -61.40
N LYS A 185 6.09 -25.59 -61.08
CA LYS A 185 7.39 -24.97 -61.43
C LYS A 185 7.77 -23.75 -60.56
N GLU A 186 8.98 -23.23 -60.81
CA GLU A 186 9.84 -22.45 -59.91
C GLU A 186 9.57 -20.92 -59.87
N ASP A 187 10.34 -20.22 -59.02
CA ASP A 187 10.21 -18.79 -58.69
C ASP A 187 10.17 -17.81 -59.87
N THR A 188 9.22 -16.89 -59.80
CA THR A 188 9.37 -15.52 -60.30
C THR A 188 8.82 -14.55 -59.26
N LEU A 189 9.56 -13.47 -58.98
CA LEU A 189 9.12 -12.40 -58.07
C LEU A 189 7.94 -11.62 -58.67
N SER A 190 6.72 -12.07 -58.37
CA SER A 190 5.49 -11.33 -58.64
C SER A 190 5.21 -10.28 -57.55
N GLU A 191 4.41 -9.28 -57.90
CA GLU A 191 4.11 -8.07 -57.13
C GLU A 191 3.72 -8.30 -55.66
N LEU A 192 4.12 -7.38 -54.78
CA LEU A 192 3.58 -7.29 -53.42
C LEU A 192 2.05 -7.11 -53.49
N PRO A 193 1.24 -7.96 -52.82
CA PRO A 193 -0.22 -7.88 -52.94
C PRO A 193 -0.75 -6.53 -52.44
N SER A 194 -1.69 -5.97 -53.20
CA SER A 194 -2.31 -4.67 -52.92
C SER A 194 -3.03 -4.69 -51.56
N LYS A 195 -2.46 -4.00 -50.56
CA LYS A 195 -2.98 -3.77 -49.19
C LYS A 195 -4.21 -4.61 -48.83
N GLU A 196 -3.97 -5.85 -48.41
CA GLU A 196 -5.05 -6.78 -48.06
C GLU A 196 -6.00 -6.16 -47.01
N THR A 197 -7.30 -6.22 -47.31
CA THR A 197 -8.33 -5.64 -46.45
C THR A 197 -8.60 -6.56 -45.26
N TYR A 198 -7.80 -6.41 -44.19
CA TYR A 198 -7.95 -7.16 -42.94
C TYR A 198 -9.42 -7.19 -42.48
N LYS A 199 -10.03 -8.39 -42.50
CA LYS A 199 -11.44 -8.55 -42.15
C LYS A 199 -11.61 -8.39 -40.63
N ASN A 200 -12.16 -7.25 -40.20
CA ASN A 200 -12.46 -7.01 -38.80
C ASN A 200 -13.72 -7.80 -38.37
N TYR A 201 -13.51 -8.91 -37.66
CA TYR A 201 -14.57 -9.80 -37.19
C TYR A 201 -15.44 -9.19 -36.08
N ASN A 202 -14.92 -8.27 -35.27
CA ASN A 202 -15.73 -7.59 -34.25
C ASN A 202 -16.74 -6.61 -34.89
N GLU A 203 -16.32 -5.88 -35.94
CA GLU A 203 -17.21 -5.05 -36.76
C GLU A 203 -18.13 -5.87 -37.69
N GLU A 204 -17.86 -7.15 -37.90
CA GLU A 204 -18.84 -8.09 -38.50
C GLU A 204 -19.90 -8.50 -37.46
N MET A 205 -19.48 -8.82 -36.22
CA MET A 205 -20.39 -9.25 -35.15
C MET A 205 -21.31 -8.13 -34.64
N LYS A 206 -20.85 -6.86 -34.62
CA LYS A 206 -21.67 -5.69 -34.24
C LYS A 206 -22.84 -5.41 -35.19
N ARG A 207 -22.87 -6.00 -36.40
CA ARG A 207 -23.92 -5.71 -37.39
C ARG A 207 -25.30 -6.20 -36.90
N PRO A 208 -26.38 -5.46 -37.19
CA PRO A 208 -27.74 -5.92 -36.95
C PRO A 208 -28.01 -7.26 -37.65
N SER A 209 -28.64 -8.18 -36.94
CA SER A 209 -29.04 -9.50 -37.43
C SER A 209 -30.35 -9.90 -36.76
N ALA A 210 -31.19 -10.67 -37.45
CA ALA A 210 -32.44 -11.19 -36.92
C ALA A 210 -32.24 -12.32 -35.89
N SER A 211 -31.01 -12.82 -35.72
CA SER A 211 -30.64 -13.74 -34.64
C SER A 211 -29.79 -13.05 -33.58
N SER A 212 -29.97 -13.45 -32.32
CA SER A 212 -29.05 -13.17 -31.21
C SER A 212 -27.69 -13.86 -31.38
N VAL A 213 -27.65 -14.97 -32.13
CA VAL A 213 -26.44 -15.79 -32.33
C VAL A 213 -25.57 -15.22 -33.46
N ARG A 214 -24.25 -15.16 -33.22
CA ARG A 214 -23.20 -14.83 -34.18
C ARG A 214 -22.32 -16.07 -34.38
N LYS A 215 -22.01 -16.40 -35.65
CA LYS A 215 -21.09 -17.50 -36.00
C LYS A 215 -19.95 -16.98 -36.90
N PRO A 216 -19.04 -16.14 -36.37
CA PRO A 216 -17.95 -15.54 -37.13
C PRO A 216 -16.97 -16.63 -37.59
N SER A 217 -16.58 -16.62 -38.87
CA SER A 217 -15.78 -17.73 -39.43
C SER A 217 -14.31 -17.74 -38.97
N PHE A 218 -13.76 -16.60 -38.54
CA PHE A 218 -12.32 -16.33 -38.36
C PHE A 218 -11.41 -16.81 -39.53
N SER A 219 -11.99 -17.10 -40.69
CA SER A 219 -11.37 -17.87 -41.78
C SER A 219 -10.23 -17.17 -42.54
N ALA A 220 -9.94 -15.91 -42.22
CA ALA A 220 -8.84 -15.11 -42.73
C ALA A 220 -7.97 -14.52 -41.59
N ALA A 221 -8.13 -15.01 -40.36
CA ALA A 221 -7.32 -14.65 -39.19
C ALA A 221 -6.42 -15.82 -38.78
N LYS A 222 -5.30 -15.51 -38.11
CA LYS A 222 -4.43 -16.52 -37.46
C LYS A 222 -4.73 -16.69 -35.98
N ASN A 223 -5.39 -15.71 -35.37
CA ASN A 223 -5.74 -15.63 -33.94
C ASN A 223 -7.25 -15.36 -33.81
N ILE A 224 -7.85 -15.80 -32.71
CA ILE A 224 -9.24 -15.49 -32.35
C ILE A 224 -9.21 -14.37 -31.31
N GLY A 225 -9.67 -13.18 -31.69
CA GLY A 225 -9.73 -12.00 -30.83
C GLY A 225 -11.13 -11.38 -30.84
N ILE A 226 -11.86 -11.52 -29.74
CA ILE A 226 -13.22 -10.98 -29.57
C ILE A 226 -13.18 -9.88 -28.51
N SER A 227 -13.69 -8.69 -28.81
CA SER A 227 -13.67 -7.61 -27.82
C SER A 227 -14.74 -6.53 -28.03
N ASN A 228 -15.07 -5.83 -26.94
CA ASN A 228 -16.01 -4.70 -26.94
C ASN A 228 -17.40 -5.13 -27.44
N HIS A 229 -17.95 -6.16 -26.79
CA HIS A 229 -19.23 -6.78 -27.12
C HIS A 229 -20.12 -6.95 -25.88
N SER A 230 -21.42 -6.67 -26.05
CA SER A 230 -22.40 -6.85 -24.98
C SER A 230 -23.69 -7.49 -25.50
N ASN A 231 -24.34 -8.31 -24.66
CA ASN A 231 -25.63 -8.95 -24.96
C ASN A 231 -25.66 -9.79 -26.25
N LEU A 232 -24.56 -10.48 -26.58
CA LEU A 232 -24.44 -11.35 -27.76
C LEU A 232 -24.18 -12.81 -27.38
N HIS A 233 -24.68 -13.73 -28.22
CA HIS A 233 -24.32 -15.15 -28.18
C HIS A 233 -23.39 -15.42 -29.37
N ILE A 234 -22.12 -15.74 -29.11
CA ILE A 234 -21.10 -15.98 -30.13
C ILE A 234 -20.70 -17.46 -30.08
N ILE A 235 -20.83 -18.18 -31.19
CA ILE A 235 -20.48 -19.61 -31.27
C ILE A 235 -19.53 -19.78 -32.46
N LEU A 236 -18.29 -20.17 -32.21
CA LEU A 236 -17.31 -20.32 -33.27
C LEU A 236 -17.56 -21.62 -34.06
N PRO A 237 -17.77 -21.56 -35.39
CA PRO A 237 -17.87 -22.74 -36.23
C PRO A 237 -16.50 -23.40 -36.43
N SER A 238 -16.49 -24.65 -36.86
CA SER A 238 -15.27 -25.41 -37.15
C SER A 238 -14.34 -24.76 -38.19
N SER A 239 -14.84 -23.85 -39.04
CA SER A 239 -14.01 -23.06 -39.97
C SER A 239 -13.05 -22.07 -39.28
N ALA A 240 -13.26 -21.78 -37.98
CA ALA A 240 -12.37 -20.99 -37.13
C ALA A 240 -11.16 -21.78 -36.60
N SER A 241 -11.10 -23.11 -36.79
CA SER A 241 -9.97 -23.98 -36.40
C SER A 241 -8.60 -23.57 -36.95
N ARG A 242 -8.58 -22.78 -38.03
CA ARG A 242 -7.37 -22.23 -38.65
C ARG A 242 -6.85 -20.95 -37.99
N ALA A 243 -7.58 -20.42 -37.01
CA ALA A 243 -7.29 -19.17 -36.31
C ALA A 243 -6.90 -19.37 -34.83
N THR A 244 -6.48 -20.57 -34.43
CA THR A 244 -6.20 -20.91 -33.03
C THR A 244 -4.74 -20.66 -32.59
N SER A 245 -3.96 -19.84 -33.32
CA SER A 245 -2.56 -19.56 -32.93
C SER A 245 -2.47 -18.77 -31.61
N SER A 246 -3.52 -18.03 -31.23
CA SER A 246 -3.79 -17.54 -29.88
C SER A 246 -5.26 -17.15 -29.72
N GLY A 247 -5.75 -17.11 -28.48
CA GLY A 247 -7.09 -16.64 -28.12
C GLY A 247 -7.06 -15.41 -27.21
N SER A 248 -7.92 -14.42 -27.48
CA SER A 248 -8.15 -13.29 -26.57
C SER A 248 -9.61 -12.85 -26.53
N LEU A 249 -10.09 -12.58 -25.32
CA LEU A 249 -11.41 -12.03 -25.00
C LEU A 249 -11.22 -10.80 -24.10
N THR A 250 -11.71 -9.63 -24.51
CA THR A 250 -11.50 -8.36 -23.77
C THR A 250 -12.75 -7.49 -23.79
N ASP A 251 -13.17 -6.94 -22.64
CA ASP A 251 -14.31 -6.01 -22.52
C ASP A 251 -15.64 -6.63 -23.03
N ILE A 252 -16.15 -7.60 -22.26
CA ILE A 252 -17.32 -8.42 -22.60
C ILE A 252 -18.36 -8.35 -21.46
N ASP A 253 -19.60 -7.93 -21.73
CA ASP A 253 -20.68 -7.89 -20.72
C ASP A 253 -21.94 -8.64 -21.18
N GLY A 254 -22.54 -9.47 -20.31
CA GLY A 254 -23.81 -10.13 -20.63
C GLY A 254 -23.79 -11.01 -21.87
N CYS A 255 -22.68 -11.68 -22.18
CA CYS A 255 -22.52 -12.50 -23.39
C CYS A 255 -22.42 -14.00 -23.11
N ILE A 256 -22.69 -14.81 -24.12
CA ILE A 256 -22.33 -16.24 -24.15
C ILE A 256 -21.33 -16.42 -25.30
N ILE A 257 -20.13 -16.93 -25.03
CA ILE A 257 -19.08 -17.16 -26.04
C ILE A 257 -18.64 -18.62 -25.98
N ASP A 258 -18.77 -19.37 -27.08
CA ASP A 258 -18.30 -20.76 -27.20
C ASP A 258 -17.22 -20.91 -28.28
N MET A 259 -16.04 -21.37 -27.86
CA MET A 259 -14.84 -21.62 -28.67
C MET A 259 -14.38 -23.09 -28.61
N SER A 260 -15.20 -23.99 -28.07
CA SER A 260 -14.88 -25.43 -27.94
C SER A 260 -14.68 -26.12 -29.29
N ILE A 261 -15.61 -25.94 -30.23
CA ILE A 261 -15.58 -26.59 -31.55
C ILE A 261 -14.24 -26.39 -32.29
N PRO A 262 -13.73 -25.17 -32.55
CA PRO A 262 -12.47 -24.99 -33.28
C PRO A 262 -11.22 -25.43 -32.51
N THR A 263 -11.28 -25.62 -31.19
CA THR A 263 -10.15 -26.10 -30.37
C THR A 263 -10.15 -27.62 -30.14
N THR A 264 -11.29 -28.28 -30.41
CA THR A 264 -11.42 -29.74 -30.38
C THR A 264 -11.32 -30.37 -31.77
N GLU A 265 -11.87 -29.74 -32.81
CA GLU A 265 -11.71 -30.18 -34.22
C GLU A 265 -10.43 -29.64 -34.88
N GLY A 266 -9.77 -28.66 -34.26
CA GLY A 266 -8.57 -28.01 -34.75
C GLY A 266 -7.38 -28.18 -33.81
N SER A 267 -6.39 -27.30 -33.96
CA SER A 267 -5.30 -27.21 -32.98
C SER A 267 -5.77 -26.41 -31.75
N ALA A 268 -5.56 -26.96 -30.56
CA ALA A 268 -5.81 -26.27 -29.29
C ALA A 268 -4.95 -24.99 -29.16
N PHE A 269 -5.45 -23.98 -28.44
CA PHE A 269 -4.74 -22.69 -28.32
C PHE A 269 -3.38 -22.87 -27.61
N PRO A 270 -2.29 -22.26 -28.10
CA PRO A 270 -1.03 -22.13 -27.34
C PRO A 270 -1.17 -21.29 -26.06
N GLY A 271 -2.18 -20.41 -25.99
CA GLY A 271 -2.52 -19.62 -24.81
C GLY A 271 -3.80 -18.82 -25.02
N LEU A 272 -4.49 -18.52 -23.92
CA LEU A 272 -5.78 -17.81 -23.91
C LEU A 272 -5.77 -16.69 -22.86
N ALA A 273 -6.15 -15.47 -23.26
CA ALA A 273 -6.35 -14.35 -22.35
C ALA A 273 -7.83 -13.97 -22.25
N ILE A 274 -8.35 -13.83 -21.03
CA ILE A 274 -9.72 -13.40 -20.73
C ILE A 274 -9.63 -12.18 -19.80
N LYS A 275 -10.09 -11.02 -20.25
CA LYS A 275 -9.95 -9.74 -19.54
C LYS A 275 -11.24 -8.93 -19.52
N ASN A 276 -11.54 -8.29 -18.40
CA ASN A 276 -12.69 -7.39 -18.24
C ASN A 276 -14.01 -8.05 -18.71
N VAL A 277 -14.40 -9.15 -18.06
CA VAL A 277 -15.59 -9.93 -18.46
C VAL A 277 -16.62 -9.96 -17.33
N SER A 278 -17.80 -9.41 -17.56
CA SER A 278 -18.88 -9.36 -16.57
C SER A 278 -20.14 -10.10 -17.04
N LYS A 279 -20.84 -10.73 -16.09
CA LYS A 279 -22.17 -11.35 -16.28
C LYS A 279 -22.27 -12.30 -17.50
N SER A 280 -21.21 -13.04 -17.82
CA SER A 280 -21.08 -13.79 -19.08
C SER A 280 -20.80 -15.28 -18.87
N LEU A 281 -21.11 -16.12 -19.87
CA LEU A 281 -20.60 -17.49 -19.98
C LEU A 281 -19.51 -17.53 -21.06
N ILE A 282 -18.31 -17.99 -20.70
CA ILE A 282 -17.19 -18.21 -21.61
C ILE A 282 -16.81 -19.70 -21.62
N VAL A 283 -16.97 -20.36 -22.77
CA VAL A 283 -16.41 -21.70 -23.03
C VAL A 283 -15.16 -21.53 -23.89
N GLY A 284 -13.99 -21.53 -23.24
CA GLY A 284 -12.69 -21.29 -23.87
C GLY A 284 -12.15 -22.46 -24.69
N GLY A 285 -12.65 -23.67 -24.44
CA GLY A 285 -12.19 -24.89 -25.13
C GLY A 285 -10.83 -25.41 -24.61
N ARG A 286 -10.05 -26.04 -25.50
CA ARG A 286 -8.75 -26.65 -25.15
C ARG A 286 -7.58 -25.69 -25.37
N VAL A 287 -6.69 -25.60 -24.37
CA VAL A 287 -5.51 -24.72 -24.34
C VAL A 287 -4.28 -25.51 -23.88
N ASN A 288 -3.26 -25.63 -24.74
CA ASN A 288 -2.05 -26.41 -24.45
C ASN A 288 -1.04 -25.68 -23.53
N GLY A 289 -1.15 -24.36 -23.41
CA GLY A 289 -0.30 -23.54 -22.56
C GLY A 289 -1.03 -22.93 -21.37
N ALA A 290 -0.80 -21.64 -21.15
CA ALA A 290 -1.35 -20.89 -20.02
C ALA A 290 -2.68 -20.20 -20.39
N VAL A 291 -3.61 -20.17 -19.43
CA VAL A 291 -4.80 -19.33 -19.45
C VAL A 291 -4.65 -18.22 -18.42
N HIS A 292 -4.77 -16.97 -18.87
CA HIS A 292 -4.74 -15.79 -18.01
C HIS A 292 -6.12 -15.16 -17.93
N ILE A 293 -6.67 -15.05 -16.72
CA ILE A 293 -8.00 -14.53 -16.43
C ILE A 293 -7.83 -13.28 -15.57
N THR A 294 -8.42 -12.14 -15.95
CA THR A 294 -8.22 -10.87 -15.23
C THR A 294 -9.51 -10.03 -15.22
N GLY A 295 -9.91 -9.49 -14.08
CA GLY A 295 -11.06 -8.57 -14.01
C GLY A 295 -12.39 -9.21 -14.44
N VAL A 296 -12.66 -10.44 -13.99
CA VAL A 296 -13.88 -11.19 -14.34
C VAL A 296 -14.87 -11.21 -13.18
N SER A 297 -16.14 -10.87 -13.42
CA SER A 297 -17.18 -10.76 -12.39
C SER A 297 -18.51 -11.41 -12.77
N ASP A 298 -19.20 -11.99 -11.79
CA ASP A 298 -20.55 -12.59 -11.91
C ASP A 298 -20.75 -13.59 -13.08
N SER A 299 -19.67 -14.24 -13.50
CA SER A 299 -19.56 -14.99 -14.75
C SER A 299 -19.32 -16.49 -14.53
N ILE A 300 -19.36 -17.26 -15.62
CA ILE A 300 -18.96 -18.67 -15.65
C ILE A 300 -17.89 -18.85 -16.73
N ILE A 301 -16.80 -19.55 -16.40
CA ILE A 301 -15.73 -19.92 -17.33
C ILE A 301 -15.65 -21.46 -17.41
N VAL A 302 -15.51 -21.99 -18.62
CA VAL A 302 -15.30 -23.42 -18.89
C VAL A 302 -14.05 -23.56 -19.77
N VAL A 303 -13.01 -24.25 -19.31
CA VAL A 303 -11.74 -24.36 -20.05
C VAL A 303 -10.96 -25.62 -19.69
N VAL A 304 -10.17 -26.14 -20.65
CA VAL A 304 -9.12 -27.14 -20.43
C VAL A 304 -7.76 -26.47 -20.63
N ALA A 305 -6.86 -26.59 -19.67
CA ALA A 305 -5.59 -25.87 -19.65
C ALA A 305 -4.44 -26.72 -19.08
N ARG A 306 -3.19 -26.37 -19.42
CA ARG A 306 -2.02 -26.90 -18.70
C ARG A 306 -1.74 -26.10 -17.42
N GLN A 307 -1.99 -24.79 -17.45
CA GLN A 307 -1.81 -23.88 -16.31
C GLN A 307 -2.86 -22.76 -16.37
N VAL A 308 -3.40 -22.35 -15.22
CA VAL A 308 -4.37 -21.24 -15.11
C VAL A 308 -3.91 -20.26 -14.04
N ARG A 309 -3.92 -18.96 -14.35
CA ARG A 309 -3.73 -17.87 -13.38
C ARG A 309 -4.87 -16.87 -13.50
N ILE A 310 -5.51 -16.57 -12.37
CA ILE A 310 -6.69 -15.69 -12.26
C ILE A 310 -6.34 -14.51 -11.34
N HIS A 311 -6.66 -13.30 -11.77
CA HIS A 311 -6.32 -12.03 -11.11
C HIS A 311 -7.56 -11.12 -11.00
N GLU A 312 -7.81 -10.45 -9.87
CA GLU A 312 -8.91 -9.46 -9.70
C GLU A 312 -10.31 -9.98 -10.12
N CYS A 313 -10.67 -11.22 -9.75
CA CYS A 313 -11.95 -11.83 -10.15
C CYS A 313 -12.93 -12.01 -8.98
N SER A 314 -14.23 -11.85 -9.23
CA SER A 314 -15.27 -11.89 -8.19
C SER A 314 -16.52 -12.71 -8.57
N ASN A 315 -16.95 -13.59 -7.66
CA ASN A 315 -18.16 -14.43 -7.82
C ASN A 315 -18.19 -15.27 -9.12
N VAL A 316 -17.04 -15.77 -9.58
CA VAL A 316 -16.92 -16.55 -10.82
C VAL A 316 -17.00 -18.06 -10.52
N ASP A 317 -17.78 -18.80 -11.30
CA ASP A 317 -17.66 -20.26 -11.38
C ASP A 317 -16.66 -20.66 -12.47
N ILE A 318 -15.71 -21.52 -12.16
CA ILE A 318 -14.71 -22.03 -13.11
C ILE A 318 -14.82 -23.55 -13.19
N TYR A 319 -15.33 -24.04 -14.32
CA TYR A 319 -15.38 -25.46 -14.66
C TYR A 319 -14.10 -25.81 -15.44
N LEU A 320 -13.28 -26.69 -14.89
CA LEU A 320 -11.87 -26.78 -15.25
C LEU A 320 -11.39 -28.23 -15.37
N HIS A 321 -10.48 -28.43 -16.32
CA HIS A 321 -9.47 -29.49 -16.26
C HIS A 321 -8.09 -28.81 -16.33
N CYS A 322 -7.23 -29.03 -15.33
CA CYS A 322 -5.93 -28.36 -15.25
C CYS A 322 -4.80 -29.33 -14.88
N GLY A 323 -3.74 -29.36 -15.69
CA GLY A 323 -2.51 -30.13 -15.43
C GLY A 323 -1.57 -29.52 -14.39
N SER A 324 -2.00 -28.47 -13.69
CA SER A 324 -1.33 -27.90 -12.50
C SER A 324 -2.37 -27.35 -11.55
N HIS A 325 -1.96 -27.04 -10.31
CA HIS A 325 -2.72 -26.15 -9.43
C HIS A 325 -3.11 -24.86 -10.18
N PRO A 326 -4.39 -24.44 -10.15
CA PRO A 326 -4.80 -23.11 -10.58
C PRO A 326 -4.35 -22.06 -9.55
N ILE A 327 -3.86 -20.90 -10.02
CA ILE A 327 -3.41 -19.82 -9.14
C ILE A 327 -4.44 -18.70 -9.11
N ILE A 328 -4.78 -18.19 -7.92
CA ILE A 328 -5.62 -16.99 -7.75
C ILE A 328 -4.86 -15.86 -7.01
N GLU A 329 -5.09 -14.62 -7.47
CA GLU A 329 -4.53 -13.37 -6.94
C GLU A 329 -5.65 -12.30 -6.91
N ASP A 330 -5.82 -11.58 -5.80
CA ASP A 330 -6.90 -10.56 -5.63
C ASP A 330 -8.33 -11.04 -5.97
N CYS A 331 -8.62 -12.33 -5.80
CA CYS A 331 -9.92 -12.92 -6.14
C CYS A 331 -10.83 -13.07 -4.91
N SER A 332 -12.15 -13.19 -5.14
CA SER A 332 -13.14 -13.42 -4.06
C SER A 332 -14.38 -14.19 -4.53
N GLY A 333 -14.91 -15.08 -3.69
CA GLY A 333 -16.13 -15.85 -4.00
C GLY A 333 -15.99 -16.78 -5.21
N MET A 334 -14.77 -17.21 -5.52
CA MET A 334 -14.48 -18.12 -6.63
C MET A 334 -15.00 -19.52 -6.32
N ARG A 335 -15.53 -20.23 -7.32
CA ARG A 335 -16.05 -21.58 -7.15
C ARG A 335 -15.59 -22.50 -8.28
N PHE A 336 -14.85 -23.55 -7.95
CA PHE A 336 -14.28 -24.47 -8.92
C PHE A 336 -15.14 -25.72 -9.09
N ALA A 337 -15.17 -26.29 -10.29
CA ALA A 337 -15.80 -27.56 -10.63
C ALA A 337 -14.95 -28.34 -11.64
N PRO A 338 -15.10 -29.68 -11.70
CA PRO A 338 -14.54 -30.44 -12.80
C PRO A 338 -15.23 -30.06 -14.12
N LEU A 339 -14.52 -30.22 -15.24
CA LEU A 339 -15.01 -29.99 -16.59
C LEU A 339 -16.35 -30.75 -16.86
N PRO A 340 -17.38 -30.12 -17.46
CA PRO A 340 -18.68 -30.75 -17.68
C PRO A 340 -18.59 -31.86 -18.74
N THR A 341 -19.41 -32.89 -18.61
CA THR A 341 -19.38 -34.08 -19.48
C THR A 341 -19.42 -33.77 -20.98
N PRO A 342 -20.23 -32.81 -21.49
CA PRO A 342 -20.27 -32.46 -22.91
C PRO A 342 -18.98 -31.85 -23.47
N TYR A 343 -18.03 -31.44 -22.62
CA TYR A 343 -16.76 -30.84 -23.02
C TYR A 343 -15.54 -31.71 -22.69
N ARG A 344 -15.73 -32.88 -22.05
CA ARG A 344 -14.67 -33.88 -21.78
C ARG A 344 -14.48 -34.78 -23.01
N THR A 345 -13.23 -35.09 -23.34
CA THR A 345 -12.86 -36.06 -24.39
C THR A 345 -12.11 -37.26 -23.77
N GLU A 346 -11.83 -38.29 -24.57
CA GLU A 346 -11.05 -39.46 -24.15
C GLU A 346 -9.59 -39.12 -23.73
N ALA A 347 -9.16 -37.87 -23.94
CA ALA A 347 -7.84 -37.35 -23.56
C ALA A 347 -7.86 -36.49 -22.27
N GLU A 348 -8.88 -36.63 -21.42
CA GLU A 348 -9.03 -35.96 -20.10
C GLU A 348 -9.32 -36.97 -18.95
N GLU A 349 -8.72 -38.16 -18.98
CA GLU A 349 -8.84 -39.20 -17.95
C GLU A 349 -7.46 -39.81 -17.59
N PRO A 350 -7.11 -40.08 -16.31
CA PRO A 350 -7.63 -39.45 -15.10
C PRO A 350 -6.56 -38.87 -14.15
N ASP A 351 -5.26 -39.14 -14.37
CA ASP A 351 -4.20 -38.97 -13.35
C ASP A 351 -3.63 -37.54 -13.21
N GLU A 352 -3.88 -36.64 -14.18
CA GLU A 352 -3.32 -35.27 -14.21
C GLU A 352 -4.41 -34.17 -14.25
N ASN A 353 -5.34 -34.17 -13.29
CA ASN A 353 -6.32 -33.09 -13.14
C ASN A 353 -6.39 -32.53 -11.70
N GLN A 354 -5.93 -31.29 -11.53
CA GLN A 354 -5.75 -30.60 -10.24
C GLN A 354 -6.72 -29.40 -10.07
N TRP A 355 -7.89 -29.44 -10.73
CA TRP A 355 -8.89 -28.36 -10.73
C TRP A 355 -9.36 -27.89 -9.33
N ASP A 356 -9.22 -28.75 -8.31
CA ASP A 356 -9.63 -28.54 -6.92
C ASP A 356 -8.50 -28.16 -5.96
N GLN A 357 -7.25 -28.08 -6.45
CA GLN A 357 -6.07 -27.73 -5.67
C GLN A 357 -5.60 -26.33 -6.06
N VAL A 358 -6.29 -25.31 -5.53
CA VAL A 358 -6.14 -23.91 -5.95
C VAL A 358 -5.24 -23.13 -4.99
N ASP A 359 -4.10 -22.67 -5.50
CA ASP A 359 -3.12 -21.87 -4.77
C ASP A 359 -3.53 -20.39 -4.76
N ASP A 360 -3.83 -19.85 -3.58
CA ASP A 360 -4.09 -18.42 -3.38
C ASP A 360 -2.81 -17.71 -2.95
N PHE A 361 -2.20 -16.98 -3.89
CA PHE A 361 -0.90 -16.33 -3.70
C PHE A 361 -0.92 -15.16 -2.71
N LYS A 362 -2.10 -14.70 -2.28
CA LYS A 362 -2.24 -13.68 -1.22
C LYS A 362 -2.74 -14.23 0.11
N TRP A 363 -3.17 -15.49 0.17
CA TRP A 363 -3.52 -16.19 1.40
C TRP A 363 -2.29 -16.86 2.04
N LEU A 364 -1.42 -16.04 2.63
CA LEU A 364 -0.17 -16.49 3.29
C LEU A 364 -0.40 -17.16 4.67
N LYS A 365 -1.54 -17.82 4.89
CA LYS A 365 -1.89 -18.48 6.16
C LYS A 365 -1.94 -20.00 6.01
N ALA A 366 -1.57 -20.73 7.05
CA ALA A 366 -1.75 -22.18 7.11
C ALA A 366 -3.25 -22.53 7.23
N GLY A 367 -3.88 -22.90 6.13
CA GLY A 367 -5.29 -23.31 6.06
C GLY A 367 -5.92 -23.00 4.70
N HIS A 368 -7.12 -23.53 4.45
CA HIS A 368 -7.87 -23.28 3.21
C HIS A 368 -8.17 -21.77 3.04
N SER A 369 -7.98 -21.22 1.83
CA SER A 369 -8.32 -19.81 1.55
C SER A 369 -9.83 -19.60 1.58
N PRO A 370 -10.35 -18.50 2.15
CA PRO A 370 -11.77 -18.15 2.06
C PRO A 370 -12.18 -17.60 0.68
N ASN A 371 -11.21 -17.30 -0.20
CA ASN A 371 -11.45 -16.64 -1.49
C ASN A 371 -11.96 -17.60 -2.57
N TRP A 372 -11.79 -18.91 -2.40
CA TRP A 372 -12.29 -19.95 -3.28
C TRP A 372 -12.96 -21.11 -2.51
N THR A 373 -13.77 -21.90 -3.21
CA THR A 373 -14.38 -23.17 -2.73
C THR A 373 -14.63 -24.11 -3.93
N THR A 374 -15.01 -25.36 -3.68
CA THR A 374 -15.48 -26.30 -4.72
C THR A 374 -17.02 -26.33 -4.80
N LEU A 375 -17.56 -26.51 -6.01
CA LEU A 375 -19.00 -26.70 -6.23
C LEU A 375 -19.41 -28.13 -5.86
N SER A 376 -20.37 -28.26 -4.94
CA SER A 376 -21.07 -29.51 -4.69
C SER A 376 -21.88 -29.94 -5.91
N GLU A 377 -22.15 -31.23 -6.08
CA GLU A 377 -22.80 -31.76 -7.29
C GLU A 377 -24.19 -31.15 -7.54
N ASN A 378 -24.92 -30.86 -6.45
CA ASN A 378 -26.24 -30.21 -6.48
C ASN A 378 -26.19 -28.70 -6.83
N GLU A 379 -25.01 -28.08 -6.84
CA GLU A 379 -24.80 -26.67 -7.19
C GLU A 379 -24.16 -26.48 -8.57
N ARG A 380 -23.79 -27.57 -9.25
CA ARG A 380 -23.28 -27.55 -10.64
C ARG A 380 -24.43 -27.41 -11.63
N LEU A 381 -24.17 -26.78 -12.77
CA LEU A 381 -25.10 -26.77 -13.90
C LEU A 381 -25.20 -28.19 -14.50
N SER A 382 -26.43 -28.66 -14.74
CA SER A 382 -26.68 -30.00 -15.28
C SER A 382 -26.28 -30.11 -16.75
N ASP A 383 -25.92 -31.32 -17.19
CA ASP A 383 -25.56 -31.63 -18.58
C ASP A 383 -26.66 -31.27 -19.58
N ASP A 384 -27.93 -31.27 -19.17
CA ASP A 384 -29.03 -30.80 -20.00
C ASP A 384 -28.95 -29.29 -20.30
N LEU A 385 -28.50 -28.46 -19.34
CA LEU A 385 -28.29 -27.02 -19.58
C LEU A 385 -27.10 -26.77 -20.49
N TRP A 386 -26.00 -27.51 -20.29
CA TRP A 386 -24.83 -27.47 -21.18
C TRP A 386 -25.20 -27.86 -22.62
N ARG A 387 -25.96 -28.96 -22.79
CA ARG A 387 -26.38 -29.46 -24.12
C ARG A 387 -27.48 -28.63 -24.78
N SER A 388 -28.37 -28.00 -24.00
CA SER A 388 -29.56 -27.33 -24.57
C SER A 388 -29.46 -25.81 -24.64
N VAL A 389 -28.70 -25.14 -23.78
CA VAL A 389 -28.67 -23.66 -23.72
C VAL A 389 -27.46 -23.09 -24.46
N VAL A 390 -26.26 -23.63 -24.22
CA VAL A 390 -25.00 -23.07 -24.77
C VAL A 390 -24.90 -23.14 -26.30
N PRO A 391 -25.43 -24.17 -27.00
CA PRO A 391 -25.49 -24.18 -28.46
C PRO A 391 -26.48 -23.16 -29.09
N GLY A 392 -27.31 -22.50 -28.27
CA GLY A 392 -28.30 -21.50 -28.69
C GLY A 392 -29.67 -22.09 -29.03
N GLN A 393 -30.72 -21.66 -28.33
CA GLN A 393 -32.10 -22.08 -28.57
C GLN A 393 -32.82 -21.11 -29.54
N PRO A 394 -33.52 -21.60 -30.58
CA PRO A 394 -34.33 -20.75 -31.45
C PRO A 394 -35.38 -19.96 -30.66
N GLY A 395 -35.40 -18.63 -30.84
CA GLY A 395 -36.38 -17.74 -30.21
C GLY A 395 -36.10 -17.33 -28.76
N VAL A 396 -35.00 -17.78 -28.16
CA VAL A 396 -34.60 -17.41 -26.78
C VAL A 396 -33.59 -16.25 -26.80
N SER A 397 -33.74 -15.29 -25.89
CA SER A 397 -32.82 -14.15 -25.79
C SER A 397 -31.51 -14.52 -25.09
N VAL A 398 -30.45 -13.71 -25.26
CA VAL A 398 -29.18 -13.92 -24.55
C VAL A 398 -29.37 -13.77 -23.03
N GLU A 399 -30.19 -12.79 -22.61
CA GLU A 399 -30.57 -12.58 -21.21
C GLU A 399 -31.33 -13.79 -20.64
N GLU A 400 -32.27 -14.37 -21.38
CA GLU A 400 -33.00 -15.57 -20.96
C GLU A 400 -32.09 -16.81 -20.89
N ALA A 401 -31.15 -16.95 -21.82
CA ALA A 401 -30.18 -18.03 -21.82
C ALA A 401 -29.21 -17.91 -20.62
N LEU A 402 -28.66 -16.73 -20.37
CA LEU A 402 -27.86 -16.44 -19.18
C LEU A 402 -28.65 -16.68 -17.90
N LYS A 403 -29.90 -16.23 -17.82
CA LYS A 403 -30.79 -16.45 -16.67
C LYS A 403 -31.07 -17.94 -16.40
N LYS A 404 -31.22 -18.76 -17.44
CA LYS A 404 -31.29 -20.25 -17.34
C LYS A 404 -30.00 -20.86 -16.78
N LEU A 405 -28.85 -20.25 -17.06
CA LEU A 405 -27.53 -20.63 -16.56
C LEU A 405 -27.20 -20.01 -15.18
N ASN A 406 -28.16 -19.31 -14.55
CA ASN A 406 -27.97 -18.49 -13.35
C ASN A 406 -26.86 -17.43 -13.53
N ILE A 407 -26.96 -16.63 -14.59
CA ILE A 407 -26.08 -15.49 -14.90
C ILE A 407 -26.96 -14.24 -15.22
N PRO A 408 -26.65 -13.02 -14.71
CA PRO A 408 -25.70 -12.76 -13.62
C PRO A 408 -26.09 -13.59 -12.40
N ARG A 409 -25.08 -14.04 -11.65
CA ARG A 409 -25.32 -14.99 -10.58
C ARG A 409 -26.22 -14.38 -9.53
N ASN A 410 -27.38 -14.99 -9.30
CA ASN A 410 -28.10 -14.75 -8.06
C ASN A 410 -27.13 -15.13 -6.93
N ALA A 411 -26.69 -14.13 -6.16
CA ALA A 411 -26.11 -14.39 -4.85
C ALA A 411 -27.06 -15.34 -4.10
N ARG A 412 -26.53 -16.34 -3.38
CA ARG A 412 -27.34 -17.15 -2.45
C ARG A 412 -28.16 -16.15 -1.63
N LYS A 413 -29.49 -16.16 -1.76
CA LYS A 413 -30.36 -15.17 -1.10
C LYS A 413 -29.94 -15.08 0.37
N PRO A 414 -29.50 -13.91 0.86
CA PRO A 414 -29.55 -13.64 2.30
C PRO A 414 -30.98 -13.95 2.73
N LYS A 415 -31.16 -14.79 3.76
CA LYS A 415 -32.45 -15.36 4.19
C LYS A 415 -33.56 -14.30 4.12
N GLN A 416 -34.38 -14.34 3.07
CA GLN A 416 -35.27 -13.26 2.62
C GLN A 416 -34.87 -11.87 3.13
N GLN A 417 -34.16 -11.07 2.32
CA GLN A 417 -33.85 -9.68 2.66
C GLN A 417 -35.10 -8.75 2.57
N ILE A 418 -36.10 -9.03 3.42
CA ILE A 418 -36.56 -8.04 4.41
C ILE A 418 -35.32 -7.32 4.95
N ALA A 419 -35.40 -6.03 5.27
CA ALA A 419 -34.30 -5.30 5.87
C ALA A 419 -33.99 -5.77 7.31
N ILE A 420 -33.48 -7.00 7.44
CA ILE A 420 -32.55 -7.40 8.49
C ILE A 420 -31.26 -6.64 8.17
N MET A 421 -31.26 -5.36 8.54
CA MET A 421 -30.06 -4.68 8.98
C MET A 421 -29.29 -5.64 9.88
N SER A 422 -27.95 -5.62 9.86
CA SER A 422 -27.15 -6.21 10.93
C SER A 422 -27.83 -5.86 12.27
N LYS A 423 -28.26 -6.85 13.06
CA LYS A 423 -29.12 -6.60 14.23
C LYS A 423 -28.30 -6.05 15.39
N THR A 424 -27.71 -4.89 15.15
CA THR A 424 -27.01 -4.08 16.12
C THR A 424 -28.05 -3.55 17.10
N ASP A 425 -27.88 -3.84 18.38
CA ASP A 425 -28.88 -3.45 19.40
C ASP A 425 -29.01 -1.92 19.50
N GLN A 426 -27.96 -1.17 19.15
CA GLN A 426 -27.94 0.27 18.91
C GLN A 426 -27.08 0.59 17.69
N LYS A 427 -27.36 1.72 17.03
CA LYS A 427 -26.44 2.35 16.07
C LYS A 427 -25.53 3.32 16.82
N ALA A 428 -24.27 3.47 16.40
CA ALA A 428 -23.27 4.26 17.11
C ALA A 428 -22.67 5.37 16.23
N CYS A 429 -22.51 6.56 16.81
CA CYS A 429 -21.72 7.65 16.27
C CYS A 429 -20.49 7.86 17.18
N LEU A 430 -19.27 7.94 16.64
CA LEU A 430 -18.04 8.17 17.41
C LEU A 430 -17.36 9.47 16.97
N ILE A 431 -17.29 10.45 17.86
CA ILE A 431 -16.48 11.66 17.69
C ILE A 431 -15.14 11.45 18.38
N VAL A 432 -14.05 11.71 17.66
CA VAL A 432 -12.71 11.93 18.22
C VAL A 432 -12.42 13.43 18.12
N ILE A 433 -12.32 14.11 19.25
CA ILE A 433 -11.86 15.49 19.31
C ILE A 433 -10.34 15.47 19.37
N ASP A 434 -9.68 16.07 18.39
CA ASP A 434 -8.22 16.04 18.31
C ASP A 434 -7.63 17.03 19.33
N GLY A 435 -6.71 16.57 20.19
CA GLY A 435 -6.00 17.43 21.15
C GLY A 435 -6.84 18.01 22.30
N TRP A 436 -7.94 17.35 22.70
CA TRP A 436 -8.80 17.75 23.83
C TRP A 436 -8.53 16.91 25.07
N GLY A 437 -7.63 17.37 25.94
CA GLY A 437 -7.32 16.71 27.21
C GLY A 437 -8.22 17.13 28.38
N ILE A 438 -8.03 16.47 29.51
CA ILE A 438 -8.58 16.86 30.82
C ILE A 438 -7.46 17.55 31.60
N PRO A 439 -7.62 18.80 32.04
CA PRO A 439 -6.57 19.51 32.78
C PRO A 439 -6.21 18.80 34.09
N SER A 440 -4.91 18.64 34.33
CA SER A 440 -4.36 18.07 35.56
C SER A 440 -4.35 19.10 36.71
N ALA A 441 -3.91 18.66 37.89
CA ALA A 441 -3.69 19.57 39.03
C ALA A 441 -2.57 20.59 38.78
N ASP A 442 -1.61 20.27 37.90
CA ASP A 442 -0.43 21.09 37.58
C ASP A 442 -0.62 21.93 36.30
N SER A 443 -1.71 21.72 35.55
CA SER A 443 -2.00 22.42 34.30
C SER A 443 -2.30 23.92 34.55
N PRO A 444 -1.64 24.87 33.84
CA PRO A 444 -1.84 26.30 34.07
C PRO A 444 -3.26 26.76 33.74
N LYS A 445 -4.00 27.22 34.76
CA LYS A 445 -5.42 27.59 34.65
C LYS A 445 -5.71 28.79 33.73
N ASP A 446 -4.72 29.62 33.46
CA ASP A 446 -4.80 30.71 32.48
C ASP A 446 -4.29 30.31 31.09
N GLY A 447 -3.80 29.07 30.93
CA GLY A 447 -3.40 28.44 29.66
C GLY A 447 -4.36 27.35 29.18
N ASP A 448 -5.30 26.92 30.01
CA ASP A 448 -6.35 25.96 29.63
C ASP A 448 -7.39 26.63 28.73
N ALA A 449 -7.32 26.37 27.42
CA ALA A 449 -8.28 26.94 26.47
C ALA A 449 -9.65 26.21 26.48
N ILE A 450 -9.72 25.00 27.03
CA ILE A 450 -10.92 24.16 27.04
C ILE A 450 -11.88 24.62 28.14
N THR A 451 -11.40 24.74 29.38
CA THR A 451 -12.20 25.17 30.54
C THR A 451 -12.58 26.65 30.46
N ASN A 452 -11.78 27.48 29.78
CA ASN A 452 -12.07 28.91 29.61
C ASN A 452 -12.92 29.25 28.36
N ALA A 453 -13.11 28.29 27.44
CA ALA A 453 -14.04 28.43 26.31
C ALA A 453 -15.50 28.21 26.73
N LYS A 454 -16.44 28.86 26.03
CA LYS A 454 -17.88 28.60 26.19
C LYS A 454 -18.26 27.31 25.48
N THR A 455 -18.16 26.19 26.20
CA THR A 455 -18.37 24.82 25.71
C THR A 455 -19.64 24.15 26.29
N PRO A 456 -20.83 24.79 26.23
CA PRO A 456 -22.02 24.37 26.97
C PRO A 456 -22.55 22.96 26.64
N VAL A 457 -22.21 22.37 25.49
CA VAL A 457 -22.61 20.99 25.17
C VAL A 457 -21.73 20.00 25.93
N MET A 458 -20.41 20.10 25.79
CA MET A 458 -19.44 19.28 26.53
C MET A 458 -19.58 19.50 28.03
N ASP A 459 -19.73 20.76 28.47
CA ASP A 459 -19.95 21.14 29.86
C ASP A 459 -21.24 20.53 30.45
N ALA A 460 -22.27 20.27 29.65
CA ALA A 460 -23.45 19.50 30.08
C ALA A 460 -23.20 17.98 30.10
N LEU A 461 -22.39 17.44 29.19
CA LEU A 461 -22.05 16.02 29.10
C LEU A 461 -21.11 15.57 30.24
N TYR A 462 -20.09 16.36 30.59
CA TYR A 462 -19.23 16.10 31.76
C TYR A 462 -20.02 16.05 33.08
N LYS A 463 -21.17 16.75 33.17
CA LYS A 463 -22.06 16.72 34.34
C LYS A 463 -22.90 15.44 34.42
N ASP A 464 -23.04 14.69 33.33
CA ASP A 464 -23.63 13.35 33.37
C ASP A 464 -22.62 12.33 33.92
N SER A 465 -22.66 12.15 35.24
CA SER A 465 -21.83 11.17 35.95
C SER A 465 -21.97 9.73 35.47
N LYS A 466 -23.06 9.33 34.78
CA LYS A 466 -23.21 7.99 34.19
C LYS A 466 -22.62 7.93 32.78
N GLY A 467 -22.75 9.01 32.02
CA GLY A 467 -22.28 9.13 30.64
C GLY A 467 -20.80 9.48 30.50
N TYR A 468 -19.99 9.46 31.55
CA TYR A 468 -18.59 9.93 31.54
C TYR A 468 -17.60 8.92 32.14
N THR A 469 -16.41 8.79 31.59
CA THR A 469 -15.22 8.22 32.23
C THR A 469 -13.94 8.82 31.63
N GLU A 470 -12.76 8.45 32.14
CA GLU A 470 -11.47 9.01 31.74
C GLU A 470 -10.56 7.92 31.15
N LEU A 471 -9.81 8.25 30.11
CA LEU A 471 -8.84 7.35 29.50
C LEU A 471 -7.41 7.95 29.54
N GLU A 472 -6.43 7.09 29.79
CA GLU A 472 -5.03 7.40 29.56
C GLU A 472 -4.72 7.38 28.05
N ALA A 473 -4.16 8.49 27.55
CA ALA A 473 -3.88 8.74 26.13
C ALA A 473 -2.39 8.97 25.82
N SER A 474 -1.51 8.69 26.79
CA SER A 474 -0.06 8.89 26.66
C SER A 474 0.73 7.68 27.18
N SER A 475 2.05 7.70 26.97
CA SER A 475 2.96 6.71 27.57
C SER A 475 2.56 5.24 27.26
N LEU A 476 2.75 4.36 28.24
CA LEU A 476 2.51 2.92 28.11
C LEU A 476 1.04 2.57 27.77
N ALA A 477 0.08 3.44 28.12
CA ALA A 477 -1.35 3.21 27.85
C ALA A 477 -1.69 3.20 26.35
N VAL A 478 -0.86 3.83 25.52
CA VAL A 478 -1.00 3.88 24.05
C VAL A 478 0.18 3.23 23.33
N GLY A 479 1.03 2.49 24.07
CA GLY A 479 2.16 1.75 23.52
C GLY A 479 3.45 2.57 23.30
N LEU A 480 3.53 3.77 23.87
CA LEU A 480 4.69 4.67 23.82
C LEU A 480 5.58 4.54 25.07
N PRO A 481 6.84 5.02 25.03
CA PRO A 481 7.70 5.07 26.21
C PRO A 481 7.09 5.86 27.38
N GLU A 482 7.42 5.46 28.60
CA GLU A 482 6.95 6.11 29.83
C GLU A 482 7.36 7.60 29.88
N GLY A 483 6.39 8.49 30.10
CA GLY A 483 6.56 9.94 30.08
C GLY A 483 6.43 10.61 28.70
N LEU A 484 6.20 9.85 27.62
CA LEU A 484 5.98 10.44 26.29
C LEU A 484 4.49 10.78 26.06
N MET A 485 4.23 12.02 25.66
CA MET A 485 2.91 12.51 25.21
C MET A 485 2.32 11.68 24.06
N GLY A 486 0.99 11.68 23.96
CA GLY A 486 0.27 11.09 22.83
C GLY A 486 0.49 11.87 21.52
N ASN A 487 -0.11 11.40 20.43
CA ASN A 487 -0.20 12.06 19.13
C ASN A 487 -1.31 11.41 18.29
N SER A 488 -1.77 12.09 17.24
CA SER A 488 -2.97 11.67 16.52
C SER A 488 -2.78 10.35 15.77
N GLU A 489 -1.57 10.06 15.26
CA GLU A 489 -1.24 8.80 14.60
C GLU A 489 -1.42 7.61 15.56
N VAL A 490 -0.81 7.70 16.75
CA VAL A 490 -0.86 6.65 17.78
C VAL A 490 -2.24 6.58 18.42
N GLY A 491 -2.87 7.72 18.69
CA GLY A 491 -4.17 7.78 19.35
C GLY A 491 -5.28 7.15 18.51
N HIS A 492 -5.45 7.59 17.25
CA HIS A 492 -6.43 6.99 16.34
C HIS A 492 -6.15 5.50 16.07
N LEU A 493 -4.87 5.09 16.01
CA LEU A 493 -4.46 3.70 15.86
C LEU A 493 -4.86 2.84 17.07
N ASN A 494 -4.70 3.32 18.31
CA ASN A 494 -5.14 2.59 19.51
C ASN A 494 -6.68 2.52 19.59
N ILE A 495 -7.39 3.64 19.36
CA ILE A 495 -8.86 3.70 19.32
C ILE A 495 -9.42 2.70 18.30
N GLY A 496 -8.90 2.74 17.06
CA GLY A 496 -9.35 1.86 15.98
C GLY A 496 -8.97 0.39 16.18
N ALA A 497 -7.79 0.10 16.73
CA ALA A 497 -7.34 -1.27 16.96
C ALA A 497 -8.04 -1.98 18.13
N GLY A 498 -8.64 -1.26 19.09
CA GLY A 498 -9.29 -1.86 20.25
C GLY A 498 -8.33 -2.60 21.18
N ARG A 499 -7.09 -2.13 21.27
CA ARG A 499 -5.97 -2.69 22.06
C ARG A 499 -4.85 -1.66 22.20
N VAL A 500 -3.92 -1.89 23.13
CA VAL A 500 -2.68 -1.10 23.20
C VAL A 500 -1.74 -1.48 22.05
N VAL A 501 -1.33 -0.50 21.24
CA VAL A 501 -0.48 -0.71 20.06
C VAL A 501 0.98 -0.36 20.35
N TRP A 502 1.70 -1.35 20.88
CA TRP A 502 3.09 -1.24 21.31
C TRP A 502 4.07 -0.92 20.18
N GLN A 503 4.89 0.12 20.37
CA GLN A 503 6.12 0.30 19.59
C GLN A 503 7.14 -0.79 19.97
N ASP A 504 7.94 -1.30 19.01
CA ASP A 504 8.85 -2.43 19.25
C ASP A 504 9.78 -2.22 20.46
N VAL A 505 10.33 -1.01 20.64
CA VAL A 505 11.18 -0.70 21.79
C VAL A 505 10.45 -0.88 23.13
N VAL A 506 9.19 -0.44 23.21
CA VAL A 506 8.35 -0.52 24.42
C VAL A 506 7.89 -1.95 24.66
N ARG A 507 7.53 -2.68 23.60
CA ARG A 507 7.18 -4.11 23.63
C ARG A 507 8.33 -4.94 24.21
N ILE A 508 9.56 -4.69 23.74
CA ILE A 508 10.77 -5.35 24.25
C ILE A 508 11.05 -4.93 25.69
N ASP A 509 10.92 -3.63 26.02
CA ASP A 509 11.08 -3.14 27.40
C ASP A 509 10.10 -3.81 28.38
N GLN A 510 8.81 -3.96 28.03
CA GLN A 510 7.82 -4.65 28.88
C GLN A 510 8.12 -6.15 28.99
N THR A 511 8.47 -6.81 27.89
CA THR A 511 8.86 -8.24 27.88
C THR A 511 10.09 -8.49 28.77
N ILE A 512 11.01 -7.52 28.87
CA ILE A 512 12.13 -7.57 29.81
C ILE A 512 11.69 -7.27 31.25
N LYS A 513 10.85 -6.25 31.47
CA LYS A 513 10.32 -5.85 32.78
C LYS A 513 9.52 -6.97 33.46
N ASN A 514 8.80 -7.77 32.68
CA ASN A 514 8.03 -8.93 33.13
C ASN A 514 8.88 -10.20 33.35
N GLY A 515 10.16 -10.21 32.93
CA GLY A 515 11.01 -11.40 32.95
C GLY A 515 10.73 -12.42 31.83
N GLU A 516 9.96 -12.04 30.82
CA GLU A 516 9.45 -12.93 29.76
C GLU A 516 10.45 -13.14 28.61
N LEU A 517 11.51 -12.33 28.50
CA LEU A 517 12.44 -12.36 27.36
C LEU A 517 13.07 -13.74 27.11
N SER A 518 13.46 -14.48 28.16
CA SER A 518 14.04 -15.81 27.99
C SER A 518 13.00 -16.86 27.55
N GLN A 519 11.71 -16.59 27.72
CA GLN A 519 10.63 -17.48 27.28
C GLN A 519 10.12 -17.20 25.86
N ASN A 520 10.62 -16.16 25.19
CA ASN A 520 10.39 -15.94 23.77
C ASN A 520 10.90 -17.15 22.96
N ASP A 521 10.01 -17.80 22.20
CA ASP A 521 10.30 -19.08 21.51
C ASP A 521 11.55 -19.04 20.64
N VAL A 522 11.80 -17.93 19.94
CA VAL A 522 12.96 -17.80 19.04
C VAL A 522 14.24 -17.59 19.84
N ILE A 523 14.25 -16.72 20.85
CA ILE A 523 15.42 -16.53 21.73
C ILE A 523 15.76 -17.85 22.43
N LYS A 524 14.76 -18.51 23.00
CA LYS A 524 14.84 -19.82 23.66
C LYS A 524 15.43 -20.90 22.75
N LYS A 525 14.79 -21.15 21.61
CA LYS A 525 15.25 -22.12 20.59
C LYS A 525 16.66 -21.81 20.11
N THR A 526 16.98 -20.54 19.85
CA THR A 526 18.30 -20.10 19.36
C THR A 526 19.39 -20.34 20.41
N PHE A 527 19.17 -19.93 21.67
CA PHE A 527 20.18 -20.04 22.71
C PHE A 527 20.38 -21.49 23.16
N GLN A 528 19.31 -22.29 23.22
CA GLN A 528 19.41 -23.74 23.39
C GLN A 528 20.18 -24.42 22.24
N SER A 529 19.96 -23.98 20.99
CA SER A 529 20.70 -24.50 19.82
C SER A 529 22.18 -24.11 19.84
N ALA A 530 22.51 -22.87 20.24
CA ALA A 530 23.89 -22.42 20.38
C ALA A 530 24.62 -23.20 21.50
N ALA A 531 23.95 -23.44 22.64
CA ALA A 531 24.51 -24.23 23.75
C ALA A 531 24.72 -25.71 23.40
N ALA A 532 23.83 -26.31 22.58
CA ALA A 532 23.93 -27.70 22.14
C ALA A 532 24.80 -27.90 20.87
N GLY A 533 25.12 -26.82 20.16
CA GLY A 533 25.93 -26.81 18.94
C GLY A 533 27.42 -26.64 19.21
N ASN A 534 28.05 -25.67 18.55
CA ASN A 534 29.47 -25.37 18.74
C ASN A 534 29.77 -24.54 20.02
N GLY A 535 28.73 -24.20 20.80
CA GLY A 535 28.83 -23.46 22.05
C GLY A 535 28.93 -21.93 21.92
N ARG A 536 28.83 -21.37 20.71
CA ARG A 536 29.18 -19.97 20.41
C ARG A 536 27.98 -19.15 19.92
N LEU A 537 27.72 -18.05 20.63
CA LEU A 537 26.69 -17.06 20.32
C LEU A 537 27.32 -15.67 20.16
N HIS A 538 27.03 -14.99 19.06
CA HIS A 538 27.49 -13.62 18.80
C HIS A 538 26.32 -12.64 18.91
N LEU A 539 26.45 -11.63 19.77
CA LEU A 539 25.48 -10.55 19.96
C LEU A 539 25.99 -9.28 19.26
N CYS A 540 25.31 -8.86 18.20
CA CYS A 540 25.70 -7.72 17.35
C CYS A 540 24.69 -6.58 17.47
N GLY A 541 25.14 -5.34 17.71
CA GLY A 541 24.24 -4.21 17.74
C GLY A 541 24.80 -2.92 18.34
N LEU A 542 23.98 -1.86 18.28
CA LEU A 542 24.30 -0.53 18.80
C LEU A 542 24.27 -0.52 20.33
N VAL A 543 25.36 -0.10 20.98
CA VAL A 543 25.48 -0.10 22.44
C VAL A 543 25.47 1.32 22.97
N SER A 544 24.27 1.76 23.37
CA SER A 544 24.03 3.04 24.03
C SER A 544 22.68 3.03 24.77
N HIS A 545 22.40 4.10 25.53
CA HIS A 545 21.07 4.40 26.05
C HIS A 545 20.21 5.25 25.10
N GLY A 546 20.66 5.50 23.86
CA GLY A 546 20.02 6.42 22.91
C GLY A 546 18.62 6.00 22.43
N GLY A 547 18.27 4.71 22.49
CA GLY A 547 16.88 4.25 22.35
C GLY A 547 16.24 4.38 20.95
N VAL A 548 17.01 4.77 19.92
CA VAL A 548 16.50 4.92 18.54
C VAL A 548 16.64 3.63 17.71
N HIS A 549 17.73 2.88 17.89
CA HIS A 549 18.00 1.66 17.12
C HIS A 549 18.13 0.37 17.95
N ALA A 550 18.61 0.50 19.18
CA ALA A 550 18.80 -0.56 20.16
C ALA A 550 18.76 0.07 21.57
N LYS A 551 18.79 -0.75 22.62
CA LYS A 551 19.11 -0.30 23.99
C LYS A 551 20.14 -1.23 24.60
N GLN A 552 21.11 -0.67 25.30
CA GLN A 552 22.13 -1.43 26.04
C GLN A 552 21.52 -2.34 27.12
N THR A 553 20.37 -1.96 27.71
CA THR A 553 19.60 -2.82 28.62
C THR A 553 19.04 -4.09 27.94
N HIS A 554 18.74 -4.05 26.64
CA HIS A 554 18.28 -5.23 25.88
C HIS A 554 19.42 -6.25 25.72
N LEU A 555 20.65 -5.77 25.46
CA LEU A 555 21.84 -6.61 25.44
C LEU A 555 22.08 -7.29 26.81
N TYR A 556 21.90 -6.57 27.93
CA TYR A 556 22.03 -7.16 29.27
C TYR A 556 20.97 -8.25 29.54
N ALA A 557 19.75 -8.06 29.07
CA ALA A 557 18.70 -9.07 29.19
C ALA A 557 18.97 -10.31 28.33
N LEU A 558 19.52 -10.13 27.11
CA LEU A 558 19.98 -11.25 26.27
C LEU A 558 21.17 -12.00 26.91
N LEU A 559 22.12 -11.32 27.54
CA LEU A 559 23.20 -11.96 28.29
C LEU A 559 22.67 -12.80 29.47
N LYS A 560 21.68 -12.28 30.21
CA LYS A 560 21.02 -13.01 31.30
C LYS A 560 20.29 -14.27 30.78
N ALA A 561 19.57 -14.17 29.66
CA ALA A 561 18.92 -15.31 29.00
C ALA A 561 19.92 -16.33 28.42
N ALA A 562 21.05 -15.88 27.86
CA ALA A 562 22.11 -16.78 27.38
C ALA A 562 22.77 -17.57 28.52
N LYS A 563 22.91 -16.95 29.71
CA LYS A 563 23.33 -17.63 30.94
C LYS A 563 22.28 -18.63 31.44
N GLU A 564 20.99 -18.28 31.40
CA GLU A 564 19.88 -19.18 31.77
C GLU A 564 19.89 -20.47 30.94
N TYR A 565 20.13 -20.36 29.62
CA TYR A 565 20.25 -21.51 28.72
C TYR A 565 21.66 -22.13 28.64
N GLY A 566 22.60 -21.69 29.48
CA GLY A 566 23.92 -22.31 29.61
C GLY A 566 24.83 -22.20 28.39
N VAL A 567 24.69 -21.15 27.57
CA VAL A 567 25.52 -20.94 26.37
C VAL A 567 27.00 -20.79 26.76
N PRO A 568 27.91 -21.70 26.34
CA PRO A 568 29.29 -21.73 26.81
C PRO A 568 30.10 -20.46 26.52
N LYS A 569 29.91 -19.84 25.35
CA LYS A 569 30.62 -18.63 24.94
C LYS A 569 29.69 -17.64 24.26
N VAL A 570 29.62 -16.43 24.82
CA VAL A 570 28.82 -15.32 24.27
C VAL A 570 29.75 -14.16 23.92
N ILE A 571 29.91 -13.89 22.62
CA ILE A 571 30.78 -12.85 22.09
C ILE A 571 29.94 -11.62 21.76
N ILE A 572 30.44 -10.42 22.06
CA ILE A 572 29.73 -9.16 21.86
C ILE A 572 30.48 -8.30 20.84
N HIS A 573 29.75 -7.81 19.84
CA HIS A 573 30.24 -6.86 18.85
C HIS A 573 29.51 -5.52 19.05
N PHE A 574 30.21 -4.60 19.70
CA PHE A 574 29.76 -3.28 20.09
C PHE A 574 29.78 -2.36 18.86
N PHE A 575 28.60 -1.90 18.42
CA PHE A 575 28.51 -0.81 17.46
C PHE A 575 28.42 0.53 18.22
N GLY A 576 29.37 1.43 17.97
CA GLY A 576 29.50 2.72 18.65
C GLY A 576 28.49 3.75 18.15
N ASP A 577 27.89 4.49 19.10
CA ASP A 577 26.80 5.42 18.82
C ASP A 577 27.29 6.82 18.43
N GLY A 578 27.38 7.75 19.39
CA GLY A 578 27.81 9.13 19.17
C GLY A 578 26.91 10.01 18.30
N ARG A 579 25.67 9.56 18.03
CA ARG A 579 24.72 10.24 17.14
C ARG A 579 23.32 10.33 17.71
N ASP A 580 22.84 9.24 18.31
CA ASP A 580 21.62 9.25 19.13
C ASP A 580 21.99 9.52 20.62
N THR A 581 23.29 9.67 20.92
CA THR A 581 23.89 10.07 22.20
C THR A 581 25.08 11.03 21.97
N ASP A 582 25.72 11.54 23.03
CA ASP A 582 26.90 12.43 22.89
C ASP A 582 28.04 11.76 22.09
N PRO A 583 28.75 12.48 21.19
CA PRO A 583 29.80 11.91 20.32
C PRO A 583 31.03 11.28 21.00
N LYS A 584 31.17 11.39 22.33
CA LYS A 584 32.21 10.73 23.13
C LYS A 584 31.64 10.02 24.37
N SER A 585 30.43 9.47 24.26
CA SER A 585 29.75 8.72 25.33
C SER A 585 30.09 7.22 25.36
N GLY A 586 30.55 6.65 24.24
CA GLY A 586 30.79 5.22 24.07
C GLY A 586 31.83 4.61 25.02
N ALA A 587 32.82 5.39 25.50
CA ALA A 587 33.75 4.94 26.55
C ALA A 587 33.05 4.69 27.90
N GLY A 588 31.97 5.43 28.20
CA GLY A 588 31.12 5.20 29.37
C GLY A 588 30.26 3.95 29.19
N TYR A 589 29.59 3.84 28.04
CA TYR A 589 28.80 2.66 27.68
C TYR A 589 29.64 1.38 27.62
N MET A 590 30.91 1.45 27.18
CA MET A 590 31.84 0.32 27.22
C MET A 590 32.18 -0.09 28.65
N GLN A 591 32.39 0.88 29.55
CA GLN A 591 32.64 0.60 30.97
C GLN A 591 31.42 -0.07 31.63
N GLU A 592 30.22 0.50 31.44
CA GLU A 592 28.97 -0.10 31.93
C GLU A 592 28.78 -1.54 31.41
N LEU A 593 29.14 -1.81 30.15
CA LEU A 593 29.07 -3.13 29.55
C LEU A 593 30.07 -4.11 30.19
N VAL A 594 31.33 -3.69 30.38
CA VAL A 594 32.36 -4.52 31.06
C VAL A 594 31.93 -4.88 32.48
N ASP A 595 31.38 -3.92 33.23
CA ASP A 595 30.91 -4.15 34.60
C ASP A 595 29.65 -5.04 34.63
N ASN A 596 28.71 -4.89 33.69
CA ASN A 596 27.55 -5.78 33.56
C ASN A 596 27.93 -7.20 33.13
N ILE A 597 28.89 -7.38 32.21
CA ILE A 597 29.44 -8.70 31.85
C ILE A 597 29.99 -9.40 33.09
N LYS A 598 30.71 -8.67 33.95
CA LYS A 598 31.31 -9.17 35.19
C LYS A 598 30.26 -9.50 36.26
N GLU A 599 29.20 -8.69 36.40
CA GLU A 599 28.07 -8.96 37.32
C GLU A 599 27.25 -10.18 36.87
N ILE A 600 26.88 -10.22 35.58
CA ILE A 600 26.11 -11.32 35.01
C ILE A 600 26.96 -12.61 34.98
N GLY A 601 28.27 -12.50 34.75
CA GLY A 601 29.18 -13.64 34.68
C GLY A 601 29.10 -14.41 33.36
N VAL A 602 28.67 -13.75 32.27
CA VAL A 602 28.79 -14.25 30.89
C VAL A 602 28.95 -13.07 29.94
N GLY A 603 29.69 -13.28 28.85
CA GLY A 603 29.95 -12.26 27.82
C GLY A 603 31.43 -11.98 27.64
N GLU A 604 31.85 -11.79 26.39
CA GLU A 604 33.21 -11.44 26.01
C GLU A 604 33.16 -10.39 24.89
N ILE A 605 33.77 -9.21 25.07
CA ILE A 605 33.88 -8.23 23.99
C ILE A 605 34.82 -8.80 22.92
N GLY A 606 34.34 -8.85 21.67
CA GLY A 606 35.10 -9.26 20.50
C GLY A 606 35.50 -8.09 19.60
N THR A 607 34.57 -7.18 19.28
CA THR A 607 34.84 -6.04 18.38
C THR A 607 34.18 -4.78 18.91
N VAL A 608 34.88 -3.64 18.76
CA VAL A 608 34.30 -2.29 18.87
C VAL A 608 34.42 -1.62 17.51
N VAL A 609 33.34 -1.07 16.95
CA VAL A 609 33.36 -0.39 15.65
C VAL A 609 32.24 0.63 15.56
N GLY A 610 32.46 1.81 14.97
CA GLY A 610 31.46 2.87 14.89
C GLY A 610 30.29 2.56 13.95
N ARG A 611 29.10 3.09 14.25
CA ARG A 611 27.88 2.93 13.42
C ARG A 611 28.04 3.42 11.98
N TYR A 612 29.00 4.30 11.68
CA TYR A 612 29.34 4.68 10.31
C TYR A 612 29.77 3.50 9.45
N PHE A 613 30.46 2.52 10.04
CA PHE A 613 30.92 1.31 9.34
C PHE A 613 29.92 0.16 9.46
N ALA A 614 29.41 -0.10 10.66
CA ALA A 614 28.55 -1.27 10.92
C ALA A 614 27.06 -1.05 10.55
N MET A 615 26.63 0.20 10.35
CA MET A 615 25.22 0.60 10.31
C MET A 615 24.92 1.64 9.20
N ASP A 616 25.55 1.47 8.04
CA ASP A 616 25.17 2.19 6.82
C ASP A 616 23.78 1.79 6.32
N ARG A 617 23.12 2.70 5.60
CA ARG A 617 21.84 2.43 4.91
C ARG A 617 21.80 3.00 3.48
N ASP A 618 22.89 3.61 3.04
CA ASP A 618 23.01 4.39 1.81
C ASP A 618 23.77 3.57 0.71
N LYS A 619 24.04 2.28 0.98
CA LYS A 619 24.74 1.31 0.11
C LYS A 619 26.21 1.64 -0.06
N ARG A 620 26.84 2.15 1.00
CA ARG A 620 28.28 2.39 1.08
C ARG A 620 28.99 1.13 1.56
N TRP A 621 29.07 0.15 0.66
CA TRP A 621 29.70 -1.15 0.91
C TRP A 621 31.17 -1.04 1.31
N ASP A 622 31.85 0.03 0.90
CA ASP A 622 33.19 0.44 1.35
C ASP A 622 33.28 0.65 2.87
N ARG A 623 32.19 1.10 3.51
CA ARG A 623 32.09 1.23 4.98
C ARG A 623 31.81 -0.11 5.65
N LEU A 624 30.97 -0.94 5.03
CA LEU A 624 30.59 -2.26 5.56
C LEU A 624 31.75 -3.26 5.48
N GLU A 625 32.57 -3.21 4.43
CA GLU A 625 33.76 -4.07 4.32
C GLU A 625 34.70 -3.87 5.52
N ILE A 626 34.89 -2.62 5.96
CA ILE A 626 35.70 -2.28 7.16
C ILE A 626 35.10 -2.91 8.42
N ALA A 627 33.77 -2.87 8.60
CA ALA A 627 33.12 -3.55 9.73
C ALA A 627 33.25 -5.08 9.63
N LEU A 628 32.98 -5.67 8.46
CA LEU A 628 33.07 -7.11 8.23
C LEU A 628 34.50 -7.65 8.46
N LYS A 629 35.52 -6.91 8.03
CA LYS A 629 36.94 -7.15 8.33
C LYS A 629 37.22 -7.25 9.84
N GLY A 630 36.69 -6.30 10.62
CA GLY A 630 36.80 -6.32 12.08
C GLY A 630 35.93 -7.36 12.79
N LEU A 631 34.88 -7.88 12.15
CA LEU A 631 33.98 -8.90 12.71
C LEU A 631 34.45 -10.33 12.42
N ILE A 632 34.91 -10.60 11.19
CA ILE A 632 35.22 -11.93 10.67
C ILE A 632 36.74 -12.18 10.64
N LEU A 633 37.53 -11.26 10.07
CA LEU A 633 38.97 -11.48 9.84
C LEU A 633 39.85 -11.00 11.01
N GLY A 634 39.35 -10.10 11.84
CA GLY A 634 40.11 -9.52 12.96
C GLY A 634 41.09 -8.43 12.52
N GLU A 635 40.90 -7.86 11.34
CA GLU A 635 41.65 -6.68 10.90
C GLU A 635 41.19 -5.44 11.66
N GLY A 636 42.10 -4.81 12.40
CA GLY A 636 41.84 -3.62 13.20
C GLY A 636 42.93 -3.34 14.23
N GLU A 637 42.66 -2.43 15.16
CA GLU A 637 43.55 -2.13 16.29
C GLU A 637 43.38 -3.19 17.39
N ALA A 638 44.43 -3.96 17.69
CA ALA A 638 44.37 -4.95 18.77
C ALA A 638 44.30 -4.27 20.16
N SER A 639 43.45 -4.78 21.04
CA SER A 639 43.27 -4.24 22.40
C SER A 639 42.99 -5.33 23.44
N GLU A 640 43.59 -5.17 24.62
CA GLU A 640 43.28 -5.94 25.83
C GLU A 640 42.31 -5.19 26.78
N ASP A 641 42.28 -3.85 26.69
CA ASP A 641 41.35 -2.96 27.40
C ASP A 641 40.64 -2.03 26.40
N PRO A 642 39.43 -2.39 25.92
CA PRO A 642 38.70 -1.58 24.95
C PRO A 642 38.23 -0.23 25.55
N VAL A 643 38.08 -0.11 26.87
CA VAL A 643 37.72 1.17 27.50
C VAL A 643 38.90 2.15 27.42
N ALA A 644 40.12 1.68 27.70
CA ALA A 644 41.33 2.47 27.53
C ALA A 644 41.60 2.82 26.07
N THR A 645 41.43 1.88 25.12
CA THR A 645 41.64 2.16 23.69
C THR A 645 40.65 3.21 23.16
N VAL A 646 39.37 3.14 23.50
CA VAL A 646 38.39 4.16 23.07
C VAL A 646 38.72 5.55 23.67
N LYS A 647 39.13 5.62 24.94
CA LYS A 647 39.61 6.87 25.56
C LYS A 647 40.85 7.43 24.85
N ALA A 648 41.83 6.57 24.55
CA ALA A 648 43.04 6.97 23.81
C ALA A 648 42.73 7.46 22.39
N ARG A 649 41.71 6.90 21.70
CA ARG A 649 41.20 7.48 20.44
C ARG A 649 40.63 8.88 20.67
N TYR A 650 39.79 9.08 21.67
CA TYR A 650 39.22 10.40 21.96
C TYR A 650 40.29 11.48 22.20
N GLU A 651 41.43 11.11 22.79
CA GLU A 651 42.57 12.01 23.07
C GLU A 651 43.33 12.44 21.80
N GLN A 652 43.34 11.62 20.75
CA GLN A 652 43.92 11.97 19.43
C GLN A 652 43.15 13.11 18.74
N GLY A 653 41.88 13.35 19.12
CA GLY A 653 41.06 14.45 18.62
C GLY A 653 40.57 14.29 17.18
N GLY A 654 39.86 15.31 16.69
CA GLY A 654 39.18 15.29 15.39
C GLY A 654 37.88 14.48 15.37
N ASP A 655 37.13 14.57 14.27
CA ASP A 655 35.80 13.96 14.16
C ASP A 655 35.84 12.44 13.94
N MET A 656 36.86 11.93 13.23
CA MET A 656 37.03 10.49 12.97
C MET A 656 37.40 9.66 14.23
N ASN A 657 37.65 10.32 15.35
CA ASN A 657 37.91 9.70 16.66
C ASN A 657 36.75 9.90 17.65
N LYS A 658 35.53 10.00 17.13
CA LYS A 658 34.25 9.98 17.88
C LYS A 658 33.56 8.62 17.68
N ASP A 659 32.59 8.31 18.54
CA ASP A 659 31.97 6.97 18.59
C ASP A 659 31.36 6.51 17.25
N GLU A 660 30.73 7.41 16.50
CA GLU A 660 30.14 7.09 15.19
C GLU A 660 31.21 6.57 14.20
N PHE A 661 32.46 7.01 14.34
CA PHE A 661 33.54 6.84 13.36
C PHE A 661 34.70 5.94 13.83
N LEU A 662 34.58 5.25 14.96
CA LEU A 662 35.61 4.32 15.44
C LEU A 662 35.90 3.22 14.40
N THR A 663 37.12 3.17 13.87
CA THR A 663 37.60 2.01 13.10
C THR A 663 37.72 0.78 14.00
N PRO A 664 37.64 -0.46 13.47
CA PRO A 664 37.59 -1.66 14.28
C PRO A 664 38.70 -1.77 15.32
N ILE A 665 38.31 -1.95 16.58
CA ILE A 665 39.16 -2.36 17.70
C ILE A 665 38.84 -3.83 17.99
N ILE A 666 39.87 -4.66 18.07
CA ILE A 666 39.79 -6.12 18.09
C ILE A 666 40.26 -6.63 19.44
N VAL A 667 39.34 -7.25 20.17
CA VAL A 667 39.56 -7.75 21.53
C VAL A 667 39.51 -9.28 21.51
N GLY A 668 40.45 -9.95 22.18
CA GLY A 668 40.55 -11.42 22.20
C GLY A 668 40.91 -12.08 20.85
N GLY A 669 41.29 -11.31 19.84
CA GLY A 669 41.84 -11.80 18.57
C GLY A 669 40.88 -12.69 17.75
N ASP A 670 41.46 -13.75 17.17
CA ASP A 670 40.78 -14.71 16.28
C ASP A 670 39.67 -15.53 17.00
N ASP A 671 39.88 -15.89 18.27
CA ASP A 671 38.95 -16.70 19.05
C ASP A 671 37.60 -15.99 19.34
N ARG A 672 37.51 -14.69 19.07
CA ARG A 672 36.28 -13.88 19.15
C ARG A 672 35.72 -13.41 17.80
N ARG A 673 36.19 -13.98 16.68
CA ARG A 673 35.58 -13.74 15.35
C ARG A 673 34.31 -14.53 15.15
N ILE A 674 33.46 -14.08 14.22
CA ILE A 674 32.35 -14.90 13.69
C ILE A 674 32.94 -15.95 12.73
N LYS A 675 32.67 -17.23 12.97
CA LYS A 675 33.22 -18.39 12.24
C LYS A 675 32.11 -19.28 11.66
N ASP A 676 32.50 -20.31 10.90
CA ASP A 676 31.56 -21.31 10.38
C ASP A 676 30.79 -22.01 11.53
N ASP A 677 29.50 -22.26 11.28
CA ASP A 677 28.50 -22.80 12.22
C ASP A 677 28.25 -21.98 13.50
N ASP A 678 28.80 -20.76 13.65
CA ASP A 678 28.46 -19.84 14.76
C ASP A 678 27.01 -19.32 14.66
N THR A 679 26.35 -19.16 15.82
CA THR A 679 25.04 -18.49 15.92
C THR A 679 25.23 -16.97 16.07
N VAL A 680 24.51 -16.16 15.29
CA VAL A 680 24.60 -14.69 15.33
C VAL A 680 23.23 -14.06 15.55
N PHE A 681 23.09 -13.24 16.59
CA PHE A 681 21.86 -12.53 16.94
C PHE A 681 22.08 -11.01 16.87
N PHE A 682 21.34 -10.34 15.99
CA PHE A 682 21.33 -8.87 15.91
C PHE A 682 20.25 -8.29 16.83
N PHE A 683 20.65 -7.52 17.85
CA PHE A 683 19.75 -7.03 18.91
C PHE A 683 19.14 -5.64 18.65
N ASN A 684 19.48 -4.99 17.52
CA ASN A 684 18.79 -3.77 17.09
C ASN A 684 17.32 -4.08 16.74
N TYR A 685 16.37 -3.29 17.24
CA TYR A 685 14.96 -3.38 16.84
C TYR A 685 14.60 -2.47 15.66
N ARG A 686 15.41 -1.46 15.35
CA ARG A 686 15.17 -0.58 14.19
C ARG A 686 15.97 -1.03 12.96
N SER A 687 15.23 -1.46 11.94
CA SER A 687 15.75 -2.21 10.79
C SER A 687 16.62 -1.44 9.80
N ASP A 688 16.36 -0.14 9.56
CA ASP A 688 16.84 0.56 8.35
C ASP A 688 18.37 0.56 8.17
N ARG A 689 19.12 0.59 9.29
CA ARG A 689 20.58 0.60 9.32
C ARG A 689 21.25 -0.77 9.49
N VAL A 690 20.52 -1.84 9.82
CA VAL A 690 21.10 -3.18 10.02
C VAL A 690 20.81 -4.13 8.86
N ARG A 691 19.93 -3.75 7.94
CA ARG A 691 19.67 -4.48 6.68
C ARG A 691 20.95 -4.84 5.92
N GLN A 692 21.82 -3.86 5.67
CA GLN A 692 22.94 -4.04 4.73
C GLN A 692 24.01 -4.99 5.27
N ILE A 693 24.34 -4.92 6.57
CA ILE A 693 25.32 -5.82 7.18
C ILE A 693 24.75 -7.23 7.37
N THR A 694 23.47 -7.37 7.69
CA THR A 694 22.81 -8.68 7.80
C THR A 694 22.57 -9.34 6.43
N GLN A 695 22.36 -8.57 5.36
CA GLN A 695 22.28 -9.10 3.99
C GLN A 695 23.54 -9.87 3.58
N LEU A 696 24.71 -9.31 3.91
CA LEU A 696 26.01 -9.88 3.56
C LEU A 696 26.39 -11.03 4.49
N LEU A 697 26.21 -10.87 5.81
CA LEU A 697 26.48 -11.94 6.78
C LEU A 697 25.57 -13.14 6.54
N GLY A 698 24.26 -12.93 6.46
CA GLY A 698 23.23 -13.97 6.35
C GLY A 698 22.98 -14.51 4.93
N ASP A 699 23.92 -14.31 4.00
CA ASP A 699 23.91 -14.92 2.66
C ASP A 699 22.67 -14.63 1.79
N VAL A 700 22.08 -13.43 1.94
CA VAL A 700 20.87 -13.03 1.18
C VAL A 700 21.24 -12.46 -0.18
N ASP A 701 22.24 -11.58 -0.22
CA ASP A 701 22.83 -11.05 -1.44
C ASP A 701 24.24 -10.52 -1.12
N ARG A 702 25.25 -11.27 -1.57
CA ARG A 702 26.68 -10.96 -1.45
C ARG A 702 27.29 -10.34 -2.72
N SER A 703 26.47 -10.07 -3.75
CA SER A 703 26.95 -9.43 -5.00
C SER A 703 27.62 -8.06 -4.83
N PRO A 704 27.41 -7.27 -3.76
CA PRO A 704 28.18 -6.04 -3.52
C PRO A 704 29.65 -6.25 -3.14
N LEU A 705 30.01 -7.42 -2.58
CA LEU A 705 31.36 -7.77 -2.12
C LEU A 705 31.64 -9.26 -2.44
N PRO A 706 31.68 -9.66 -3.73
CA PRO A 706 31.63 -11.07 -4.14
C PRO A 706 32.90 -11.87 -3.77
N ASP A 707 34.05 -11.21 -3.70
CA ASP A 707 35.34 -11.83 -3.36
C ASP A 707 35.61 -11.89 -1.84
N PHE A 708 34.68 -11.39 -1.02
CA PHE A 708 34.86 -11.33 0.43
C PHE A 708 34.63 -12.70 1.09
N GLN A 709 35.49 -13.08 2.04
CA GLN A 709 35.41 -14.36 2.74
C GLN A 709 34.39 -14.29 3.88
N TYR A 710 33.22 -14.88 3.66
CA TYR A 710 32.13 -14.94 4.66
C TYR A 710 32.05 -16.31 5.35
N PRO A 711 31.78 -16.36 6.66
CA PRO A 711 31.45 -17.59 7.37
C PRO A 711 30.01 -18.05 7.06
N LYS A 712 29.77 -19.35 7.28
CA LYS A 712 28.45 -20.00 7.24
C LYS A 712 27.77 -19.90 8.60
N ILE A 713 27.08 -18.78 8.83
CA ILE A 713 26.35 -18.49 10.06
C ILE A 713 25.11 -19.39 10.19
N LYS A 714 24.83 -19.90 11.40
CA LYS A 714 23.79 -20.91 11.61
C LYS A 714 23.21 -20.92 13.05
N PRO A 715 22.05 -20.28 13.29
CA PRO A 715 21.32 -19.34 12.42
C PRO A 715 21.83 -17.88 12.55
N LEU A 716 21.40 -17.02 11.61
CA LEU A 716 21.33 -15.58 11.84
C LEU A 716 19.90 -15.23 12.30
N VAL A 717 19.81 -14.49 13.40
CA VAL A 717 18.55 -14.15 14.09
C VAL A 717 18.49 -12.64 14.30
N THR A 718 17.29 -12.06 14.21
CA THR A 718 17.08 -10.61 14.36
C THR A 718 16.06 -10.30 15.45
N MET A 719 16.27 -9.20 16.18
CA MET A 719 15.32 -8.77 17.23
C MET A 719 13.92 -8.51 16.66
N THR A 720 13.82 -7.84 15.52
CA THR A 720 12.58 -7.52 14.80
C THR A 720 12.71 -7.91 13.32
N GLN A 721 11.65 -7.76 12.52
CA GLN A 721 11.75 -8.02 11.07
C GLN A 721 12.56 -6.90 10.39
N TYR A 722 13.72 -7.25 9.82
CA TYR A 722 14.54 -6.26 9.12
C TYR A 722 14.02 -5.98 7.71
N LYS A 723 13.66 -7.02 6.95
CA LYS A 723 13.05 -6.92 5.63
C LYS A 723 12.13 -8.13 5.43
N VAL A 724 11.08 -8.00 4.62
CA VAL A 724 10.05 -9.06 4.45
C VAL A 724 10.60 -10.30 3.73
N ASP A 725 11.57 -10.09 2.83
CA ASP A 725 12.23 -11.11 2.02
C ASP A 725 13.55 -11.64 2.61
N TYR A 726 13.88 -11.29 3.87
CA TYR A 726 15.04 -11.86 4.56
C TYR A 726 14.65 -13.16 5.29
N PRO A 727 15.37 -14.28 5.11
CA PRO A 727 14.97 -15.61 5.61
C PRO A 727 15.32 -15.85 7.08
N PHE A 728 15.49 -14.78 7.87
CA PHE A 728 16.00 -14.86 9.24
C PHE A 728 14.89 -15.19 10.25
N GLU A 729 15.25 -15.90 11.32
CA GLU A 729 14.36 -16.07 12.48
C GLU A 729 14.24 -14.73 13.22
N ILE A 730 13.01 -14.36 13.61
CA ILE A 730 12.68 -13.03 14.17
C ILE A 730 12.11 -13.20 15.57
N ALA A 731 12.76 -12.62 16.58
CA ALA A 731 12.34 -12.73 17.98
C ALA A 731 11.01 -12.01 18.26
N PHE A 732 10.90 -10.74 17.89
CA PHE A 732 9.70 -9.92 17.99
C PHE A 732 9.10 -9.74 16.60
N LYS A 733 8.28 -10.72 16.19
CA LYS A 733 7.57 -10.71 14.90
C LYS A 733 6.65 -9.48 14.83
N PRO A 734 6.50 -8.82 13.65
CA PRO A 734 5.63 -7.65 13.49
C PRO A 734 4.20 -7.91 13.97
N GLN A 735 3.60 -6.91 14.62
CA GLN A 735 2.20 -6.99 15.03
C GLN A 735 1.28 -6.73 13.84
N HIS A 736 0.57 -7.76 13.38
CA HIS A 736 -0.47 -7.59 12.37
C HIS A 736 -1.71 -6.96 13.01
N MET A 737 -2.09 -5.76 12.58
CA MET A 737 -3.31 -5.07 13.02
C MET A 737 -4.55 -5.66 12.36
N GLY A 738 -4.88 -6.90 12.75
CA GLY A 738 -6.06 -7.63 12.33
C GLY A 738 -7.23 -7.44 13.30
N ASN A 739 -8.45 -7.47 12.77
CA ASN A 739 -9.69 -7.22 13.50
C ASN A 739 -9.66 -5.89 14.27
N VAL A 740 -9.19 -4.82 13.60
CA VAL A 740 -9.49 -3.44 13.98
C VAL A 740 -10.99 -3.17 13.81
N LEU A 741 -11.53 -2.13 14.44
CA LEU A 741 -12.97 -1.83 14.45
C LEU A 741 -13.57 -1.77 13.05
N ALA A 742 -12.92 -1.07 12.11
CA ALA A 742 -13.39 -0.97 10.73
C ALA A 742 -13.42 -2.32 10.00
N GLU A 743 -12.36 -3.14 10.12
CA GLU A 743 -12.35 -4.49 9.53
C GLU A 743 -13.43 -5.38 10.15
N TRP A 744 -13.60 -5.29 11.47
CA TRP A 744 -14.52 -6.14 12.22
C TRP A 744 -15.98 -5.80 11.94
N LEU A 745 -16.35 -4.53 11.88
CA LEU A 745 -17.68 -4.07 11.47
C LEU A 745 -18.03 -4.61 10.07
N GLY A 746 -17.09 -4.55 9.12
CA GLY A 746 -17.25 -5.15 7.80
C GLY A 746 -17.50 -6.66 7.84
N LYS A 747 -16.75 -7.40 8.67
CA LYS A 747 -16.94 -8.85 8.91
C LYS A 747 -18.29 -9.17 9.57
N GLN A 748 -18.81 -8.28 10.42
CA GLN A 748 -20.14 -8.40 11.03
C GLN A 748 -21.29 -7.91 10.10
N ASN A 749 -20.99 -7.59 8.83
CA ASN A 749 -21.94 -7.08 7.83
C ASN A 749 -22.57 -5.72 8.19
N VAL A 750 -21.78 -4.84 8.82
CA VAL A 750 -22.20 -3.50 9.23
C VAL A 750 -21.65 -2.44 8.27
N GLU A 751 -22.53 -1.62 7.69
CA GLU A 751 -22.10 -0.46 6.88
C GLU A 751 -21.57 0.67 7.76
N GLN A 752 -20.49 1.30 7.30
CA GLN A 752 -19.81 2.38 8.03
C GLN A 752 -19.31 3.50 7.11
N VAL A 753 -19.10 4.68 7.68
CA VAL A 753 -18.47 5.83 7.02
C VAL A 753 -17.60 6.61 8.02
N HIS A 754 -16.44 7.07 7.55
CA HIS A 754 -15.43 7.80 8.33
C HIS A 754 -15.28 9.21 7.74
N ILE A 755 -15.44 10.26 8.56
CA ILE A 755 -15.57 11.65 8.07
C ILE A 755 -14.54 12.54 8.78
N ALA A 756 -13.83 13.39 8.04
CA ALA A 756 -12.97 14.41 8.66
C ALA A 756 -12.68 15.56 7.70
N GLU A 757 -12.10 16.64 8.22
CA GLU A 757 -11.41 17.61 7.38
C GLU A 757 -9.99 17.15 7.00
N THR A 758 -9.37 17.85 6.06
CA THR A 758 -8.19 17.38 5.32
C THR A 758 -7.00 16.99 6.21
N GLU A 759 -6.71 17.79 7.25
CA GLU A 759 -5.59 17.53 8.17
C GLU A 759 -5.71 16.19 8.92
N LYS A 760 -6.95 15.77 9.22
CA LYS A 760 -7.20 14.56 10.01
C LYS A 760 -7.90 13.42 9.25
N TYR A 761 -8.02 13.54 7.92
CA TYR A 761 -8.59 12.49 7.08
C TYR A 761 -7.77 11.19 7.09
N ALA A 762 -6.43 11.27 7.12
CA ALA A 762 -5.56 10.11 7.28
C ALA A 762 -5.70 9.44 8.67
N HIS A 763 -6.05 10.22 9.70
CA HIS A 763 -6.23 9.74 11.06
C HIS A 763 -7.51 8.91 11.19
N VAL A 764 -8.63 9.38 10.65
CA VAL A 764 -9.90 8.62 10.60
C VAL A 764 -9.90 7.46 9.61
N THR A 765 -8.98 7.42 8.64
CA THR A 765 -8.87 6.32 7.67
C THR A 765 -7.64 5.44 7.93
N PHE A 766 -6.46 5.80 7.39
CA PHE A 766 -5.23 5.00 7.46
C PHE A 766 -4.87 4.51 8.87
N PHE A 767 -4.82 5.42 9.86
CA PHE A 767 -4.40 5.08 11.22
C PHE A 767 -5.48 4.28 11.97
N PHE A 768 -6.74 4.73 11.94
CA PHE A 768 -7.88 4.01 12.52
C PHE A 768 -8.08 2.60 11.93
N ASN A 769 -7.76 2.40 10.65
CA ASN A 769 -7.77 1.11 9.98
C ASN A 769 -6.56 0.20 10.30
N GLY A 770 -5.69 0.59 11.25
CA GLY A 770 -4.56 -0.22 11.69
C GLY A 770 -3.21 0.12 11.03
N GLY A 771 -3.09 1.31 10.43
CA GLY A 771 -1.90 1.73 9.69
C GLY A 771 -1.85 1.17 8.26
N VAL A 772 -3.00 1.08 7.58
CA VAL A 772 -3.12 0.58 6.20
C VAL A 772 -4.09 1.41 5.38
N GLU A 773 -3.75 1.66 4.10
CA GLU A 773 -4.61 2.38 3.15
C GLU A 773 -5.85 1.57 2.69
N LYS A 774 -6.01 0.35 3.20
CA LYS A 774 -7.09 -0.56 2.82
C LYS A 774 -8.45 0.00 3.26
N VAL A 775 -9.37 0.12 2.30
CA VAL A 775 -10.81 0.23 2.55
C VAL A 775 -11.32 -1.18 2.91
N PHE A 776 -11.98 -1.34 4.04
CA PHE A 776 -12.55 -2.61 4.47
C PHE A 776 -13.94 -2.89 3.85
N PRO A 777 -14.43 -4.14 3.89
CA PRO A 777 -15.78 -4.45 3.41
C PRO A 777 -16.83 -3.57 4.11
N LEU A 778 -17.76 -3.01 3.33
CA LEU A 778 -18.84 -2.11 3.79
C LEU A 778 -18.37 -0.77 4.41
N GLU A 779 -17.07 -0.45 4.34
CA GLU A 779 -16.54 0.89 4.59
C GLU A 779 -16.79 1.77 3.36
N THR A 780 -17.52 2.87 3.54
CA THR A 780 -17.71 3.88 2.50
C THR A 780 -16.70 5.01 2.66
N ARG A 781 -15.94 5.29 1.60
CA ARG A 781 -15.12 6.50 1.44
C ARG A 781 -15.53 7.24 0.16
N ASP A 782 -16.48 8.16 0.27
CA ASP A 782 -16.78 9.11 -0.81
C ASP A 782 -16.11 10.45 -0.50
N GLN A 783 -14.93 10.68 -1.09
CA GLN A 783 -14.15 11.90 -0.88
C GLN A 783 -14.87 13.20 -1.31
N SER A 784 -16.00 13.13 -2.03
CA SER A 784 -16.81 14.31 -2.34
C SER A 784 -17.76 14.73 -1.20
N GLN A 785 -17.87 13.91 -0.15
CA GLN A 785 -18.80 14.08 0.97
C GLN A 785 -18.12 13.90 2.33
N ASP A 786 -17.23 12.91 2.44
CA ASP A 786 -16.65 12.42 3.70
C ASP A 786 -15.26 13.05 3.99
N LEU A 787 -14.64 13.68 2.99
CA LEU A 787 -13.44 14.52 3.12
C LEU A 787 -13.86 15.98 2.98
N VAL A 788 -13.81 16.73 4.09
CA VAL A 788 -14.05 18.19 4.09
C VAL A 788 -12.74 18.93 3.76
N PRO A 789 -12.74 19.89 2.82
CA PRO A 789 -11.54 20.69 2.55
C PRO A 789 -11.21 21.63 3.72
N SER A 790 -10.09 21.40 4.41
CA SER A 790 -9.56 22.34 5.42
C SER A 790 -9.24 23.70 4.78
N ASN A 791 -9.22 24.77 5.58
CA ASN A 791 -9.05 26.14 5.07
C ASN A 791 -7.61 26.44 4.61
N LYS A 792 -7.27 26.03 3.39
CA LYS A 792 -5.96 26.24 2.73
C LYS A 792 -5.66 27.71 2.34
N SER A 793 -6.46 28.68 2.79
CA SER A 793 -6.20 30.11 2.57
C SER A 793 -5.41 30.78 3.70
N VAL A 794 -5.31 30.13 4.88
CA VAL A 794 -4.47 30.58 5.99
C VAL A 794 -3.11 29.87 5.99
N ALA A 795 -2.09 30.53 6.54
CA ALA A 795 -0.76 29.95 6.69
C ALA A 795 -0.60 29.11 7.96
N THR A 796 -1.37 29.44 9.00
CA THR A 796 -1.47 28.78 10.30
C THR A 796 -2.92 28.91 10.79
N TYR A 797 -3.41 27.92 11.56
CA TYR A 797 -4.85 27.80 11.83
C TYR A 797 -5.39 28.75 12.90
N ASP A 798 -4.53 29.49 13.62
CA ASP A 798 -4.93 30.62 14.49
C ASP A 798 -5.63 31.76 13.72
N LEU A 799 -5.40 31.85 12.40
CA LEU A 799 -6.04 32.84 11.52
C LEU A 799 -7.46 32.44 11.05
N ALA A 800 -7.87 31.19 11.29
CA ALA A 800 -9.22 30.66 11.03
C ALA A 800 -9.51 29.50 12.00
N PRO A 801 -9.61 29.77 13.31
CA PRO A 801 -9.59 28.75 14.37
C PRO A 801 -10.81 27.83 14.37
N GLU A 802 -11.90 28.20 13.70
CA GLU A 802 -13.05 27.32 13.45
C GLU A 802 -12.78 26.21 12.42
N MET A 803 -11.67 26.32 11.68
CA MET A 803 -11.19 25.44 10.60
C MET A 803 -12.30 25.01 9.63
N SER A 804 -12.80 23.78 9.73
CA SER A 804 -13.95 23.30 8.96
C SER A 804 -14.92 22.44 9.78
N ALA A 805 -14.87 22.56 11.12
CA ALA A 805 -15.67 21.76 12.06
C ALA A 805 -17.18 21.89 11.81
N ASP A 806 -17.68 23.09 11.49
CA ASP A 806 -19.11 23.31 11.22
C ASP A 806 -19.60 22.53 9.98
N GLY A 807 -18.72 22.36 8.98
CA GLY A 807 -18.97 21.60 7.76
C GLY A 807 -18.78 20.08 7.92
N VAL A 808 -17.81 19.65 8.74
CA VAL A 808 -17.69 18.24 9.17
C VAL A 808 -18.97 17.81 9.88
N ALA A 809 -19.48 18.62 10.82
CA ALA A 809 -20.73 18.33 11.51
C ALA A 809 -21.95 18.25 10.58
N ASP A 810 -22.04 19.10 9.54
CA ASP A 810 -23.13 19.03 8.57
C ASP A 810 -23.09 17.75 7.73
N GLN A 811 -21.90 17.26 7.34
CA GLN A 811 -21.77 15.97 6.66
C GLN A 811 -22.09 14.79 7.59
N VAL A 812 -21.63 14.82 8.86
CA VAL A 812 -21.99 13.80 9.86
C VAL A 812 -23.50 13.73 10.06
N VAL A 813 -24.17 14.87 10.31
CA VAL A 813 -25.63 14.95 10.49
C VAL A 813 -26.37 14.45 9.25
N LYS A 814 -25.86 14.73 8.06
CA LYS A 814 -26.39 14.18 6.80
C LYS A 814 -26.22 12.65 6.70
N ARG A 815 -25.03 12.09 6.97
CA ARG A 815 -24.81 10.62 6.95
C ARG A 815 -25.65 9.88 7.99
N LEU A 816 -25.86 10.46 9.17
CA LEU A 816 -26.81 9.97 10.17
C LEU A 816 -28.26 10.02 9.64
N GLY A 817 -28.63 11.08 8.92
CA GLY A 817 -29.93 11.26 8.29
C GLY A 817 -30.21 10.31 7.12
N GLU A 818 -29.17 9.88 6.40
CA GLU A 818 -29.25 8.86 5.33
C GLU A 818 -29.67 7.47 5.86
N GLN A 819 -29.57 7.22 7.17
CA GLN A 819 -29.92 5.96 7.86
C GLN A 819 -29.18 4.69 7.35
N LYS A 820 -28.26 4.85 6.39
CA LYS A 820 -27.50 3.77 5.74
C LYS A 820 -26.47 3.11 6.67
N PHE A 821 -25.84 3.89 7.56
CA PHE A 821 -24.63 3.49 8.28
C PHE A 821 -24.91 3.26 9.76
N PRO A 822 -25.00 2.00 10.28
CA PRO A 822 -25.10 1.76 11.71
C PRO A 822 -23.88 2.22 12.53
N PHE A 823 -22.71 2.39 11.90
CA PHE A 823 -21.56 3.08 12.48
C PHE A 823 -21.19 4.33 11.67
N VAL A 824 -21.11 5.48 12.33
CA VAL A 824 -20.53 6.72 11.77
C VAL A 824 -19.42 7.15 12.70
N MET A 825 -18.29 7.62 12.17
CA MET A 825 -17.28 8.27 13.00
C MET A 825 -16.71 9.52 12.34
N ASN A 826 -16.26 10.47 13.17
CA ASN A 826 -15.54 11.64 12.68
C ASN A 826 -14.46 12.12 13.65
N ASN A 827 -13.54 12.91 13.09
CA ASN A 827 -12.58 13.71 13.85
C ASN A 827 -13.02 15.19 13.89
N PHE A 828 -12.63 15.92 14.93
CA PHE A 828 -12.60 17.39 14.94
C PHE A 828 -11.20 17.92 15.24
N ALA A 829 -10.56 18.49 14.22
CA ALA A 829 -9.19 18.99 14.23
C ALA A 829 -8.87 20.29 15.02
N PRO A 830 -9.81 21.24 15.29
CA PRO A 830 -9.44 22.56 15.81
C PRO A 830 -8.60 22.62 17.10
N PRO A 831 -8.91 21.86 18.18
CA PRO A 831 -8.20 22.06 19.45
C PRO A 831 -6.72 21.70 19.33
N ASP A 832 -6.37 20.63 18.62
CA ASP A 832 -4.99 20.27 18.29
C ASP A 832 -4.32 21.25 17.31
N MET A 833 -4.91 21.43 16.12
CA MET A 833 -4.27 22.15 15.02
C MET A 833 -4.13 23.66 15.29
N VAL A 834 -5.02 24.23 16.11
CA VAL A 834 -4.87 25.58 16.65
C VAL A 834 -4.03 25.58 17.93
N GLY A 835 -4.10 24.53 18.76
CA GLY A 835 -3.25 24.34 19.94
C GLY A 835 -1.74 24.42 19.62
N HIS A 836 -1.33 23.76 18.53
CA HIS A 836 0.02 23.82 17.98
C HIS A 836 0.55 25.24 17.65
N THR A 837 -0.32 26.24 17.51
CA THR A 837 0.11 27.64 17.27
C THR A 837 0.60 28.34 18.54
N GLY A 838 0.20 27.86 19.72
CA GLY A 838 0.43 28.53 21.01
C GLY A 838 -0.42 29.80 21.21
N VAL A 839 -1.32 30.13 20.28
CA VAL A 839 -2.18 31.31 20.35
C VAL A 839 -3.43 30.97 21.17
N TYR A 840 -3.33 31.11 22.48
CA TYR A 840 -4.38 30.79 23.46
C TYR A 840 -5.79 31.30 23.06
N ASP A 841 -5.93 32.58 22.70
CA ASP A 841 -7.24 33.16 22.35
C ASP A 841 -7.85 32.52 21.08
N ALA A 842 -7.01 32.03 20.15
CA ALA A 842 -7.48 31.31 18.98
C ALA A 842 -7.88 29.86 19.32
N ALA A 843 -7.12 29.19 20.18
CA ALA A 843 -7.47 27.84 20.66
C ALA A 843 -8.80 27.83 21.43
N VAL A 844 -9.09 28.88 22.21
CA VAL A 844 -10.39 29.12 22.85
C VAL A 844 -11.51 29.15 21.80
N ILE A 845 -11.35 29.89 20.70
CA ILE A 845 -12.34 29.96 19.61
C ILE A 845 -12.48 28.59 18.91
N GLY A 846 -11.39 27.84 18.71
CA GLY A 846 -11.42 26.49 18.17
C GLY A 846 -12.22 25.52 19.06
N CYS A 847 -12.12 25.67 20.38
CA CYS A 847 -12.92 24.91 21.34
C CYS A 847 -14.41 25.32 21.31
N GLU A 848 -14.74 26.62 21.25
CA GLU A 848 -16.14 27.09 21.09
C GLU A 848 -16.78 26.62 19.77
N ALA A 849 -16.01 26.62 18.68
CA ALA A 849 -16.45 26.10 17.38
C ALA A 849 -16.69 24.58 17.40
N THR A 850 -15.82 23.84 18.09
CA THR A 850 -15.91 22.38 18.24
C THR A 850 -17.12 21.98 19.09
N ASP A 851 -17.38 22.65 20.21
CA ASP A 851 -18.57 22.39 21.04
C ASP A 851 -19.89 22.61 20.28
N LYS A 852 -19.98 23.71 19.53
CA LYS A 852 -21.10 24.00 18.63
C LYS A 852 -21.30 22.92 17.56
N ALA A 853 -20.21 22.40 17.00
CA ALA A 853 -20.23 21.32 16.01
C ALA A 853 -20.69 19.98 16.62
N ILE A 854 -20.23 19.64 17.83
CA ILE A 854 -20.71 18.51 18.63
C ILE A 854 -22.21 18.65 18.94
N GLY A 855 -22.68 19.87 19.27
CA GLY A 855 -24.09 20.18 19.48
C GLY A 855 -24.98 19.85 18.27
N LYS A 856 -24.53 20.17 17.05
CA LYS A 856 -25.22 19.74 15.81
C LYS A 856 -25.32 18.21 15.73
N ILE A 857 -24.22 17.49 15.97
CA ILE A 857 -24.17 16.03 15.86
C ILE A 857 -25.02 15.34 16.93
N LEU A 858 -25.03 15.84 18.17
CA LEU A 858 -25.86 15.32 19.26
C LEU A 858 -27.36 15.43 18.93
N GLU A 859 -27.80 16.56 18.38
CA GLU A 859 -29.18 16.73 17.89
C GLU A 859 -29.47 15.89 16.64
N GLY A 860 -28.47 15.61 15.81
CA GLY A 860 -28.54 14.63 14.74
C GLY A 860 -28.77 13.21 15.28
N CYS A 861 -27.96 12.76 16.23
CA CYS A 861 -28.02 11.43 16.84
C CYS A 861 -29.35 11.16 17.53
N LYS A 862 -29.89 12.14 18.27
CA LYS A 862 -31.23 12.09 18.88
C LYS A 862 -32.33 11.86 17.85
N LYS A 863 -32.32 12.60 16.74
CA LYS A 863 -33.31 12.48 15.65
C LYS A 863 -33.16 11.20 14.83
N ALA A 864 -31.92 10.75 14.66
CA ALA A 864 -31.55 9.63 13.80
C ALA A 864 -31.50 8.27 14.51
N GLY A 865 -31.62 8.23 15.84
CA GLY A 865 -31.59 7.02 16.67
C GLY A 865 -30.19 6.40 16.78
N TYR A 866 -29.19 7.20 17.19
CA TYR A 866 -27.81 6.75 17.43
C TYR A 866 -27.38 7.06 18.87
N VAL A 867 -26.66 6.13 19.49
CA VAL A 867 -25.86 6.42 20.69
C VAL A 867 -24.62 7.18 20.24
N LEU A 868 -24.33 8.31 20.89
CA LEU A 868 -23.18 9.14 20.59
C LEU A 868 -22.06 8.87 21.59
N PHE A 869 -20.90 8.48 21.11
CA PHE A 869 -19.65 8.42 21.85
C PHE A 869 -18.79 9.63 21.46
N ILE A 870 -18.14 10.24 22.45
CA ILE A 870 -17.19 11.34 22.25
C ILE A 870 -15.95 11.03 23.06
N THR A 871 -14.78 11.08 22.43
CA THR A 871 -13.50 10.93 23.11
C THR A 871 -12.49 11.90 22.50
N ALA A 872 -11.25 11.89 22.99
CA ALA A 872 -10.12 12.49 22.31
C ALA A 872 -9.02 11.45 22.16
N ASP A 873 -8.03 11.74 21.33
CA ASP A 873 -6.90 10.87 21.03
C ASP A 873 -5.62 11.26 21.79
N HIS A 874 -5.51 12.52 22.22
CA HIS A 874 -4.57 13.04 23.22
C HIS A 874 -5.00 14.44 23.71
N GLY A 875 -4.26 15.02 24.66
CA GLY A 875 -4.39 16.42 25.05
C GLY A 875 -3.46 17.36 24.30
N ASN A 876 -3.83 18.64 24.25
CA ASN A 876 -3.09 19.77 23.67
C ASN A 876 -3.66 21.10 24.22
N ALA A 877 -4.94 21.39 23.91
CA ALA A 877 -5.56 22.70 24.17
C ALA A 877 -5.80 23.03 25.66
N GLU A 878 -5.76 22.05 26.55
CA GLU A 878 -5.85 22.26 28.00
C GLU A 878 -4.55 22.81 28.63
N GLU A 879 -3.45 22.90 27.86
CA GLU A 879 -2.18 23.52 28.28
C GLU A 879 -1.50 24.34 27.18
N MET A 880 -2.13 25.47 26.77
CA MET A 880 -1.53 26.43 25.82
C MET A 880 -0.31 27.20 26.37
N LYS A 881 0.07 26.99 27.63
CA LYS A 881 1.16 27.68 28.31
C LYS A 881 2.03 26.73 29.14
N PHE A 882 3.32 27.06 29.25
CA PHE A 882 4.19 26.53 30.30
C PHE A 882 4.00 27.29 31.61
N ALA A 883 4.47 26.73 32.73
CA ALA A 883 4.39 27.34 34.06
C ALA A 883 5.15 28.68 34.21
N ASP A 884 5.99 29.06 33.25
CA ASP A 884 6.65 30.38 33.17
C ASP A 884 5.91 31.38 32.28
N GLY A 885 4.70 31.03 31.81
CA GLY A 885 3.84 31.86 30.98
C GLY A 885 4.19 31.89 29.49
N LYS A 886 5.24 31.18 29.04
CA LYS A 886 5.53 31.06 27.60
C LYS A 886 4.46 30.21 26.89
N PRO A 887 4.12 30.50 25.61
CA PRO A 887 3.28 29.62 24.80
C PRO A 887 3.83 28.20 24.76
N LYS A 888 2.93 27.22 24.91
CA LYS A 888 3.19 25.80 24.68
C LYS A 888 2.50 25.40 23.37
N THR A 889 3.19 24.60 22.57
CA THR A 889 2.79 24.21 21.21
C THR A 889 2.86 22.69 21.00
N SER A 890 3.10 21.93 22.08
CA SER A 890 3.17 20.48 22.08
C SER A 890 1.92 19.88 22.71
N HIS A 891 1.64 18.63 22.37
CA HIS A 891 0.67 17.80 23.09
C HIS A 891 1.03 17.66 24.58
N THR A 892 0.15 17.02 25.33
CA THR A 892 0.31 16.76 26.75
C THR A 892 0.37 15.25 27.05
N THR A 893 0.70 14.92 28.30
CA THR A 893 0.55 13.56 28.86
C THR A 893 -0.81 13.37 29.55
N ASN A 894 -1.71 14.35 29.47
CA ASN A 894 -2.97 14.35 30.20
C ASN A 894 -3.94 13.28 29.68
N LYS A 895 -4.90 12.92 30.53
CA LYS A 895 -6.01 12.05 30.16
C LYS A 895 -6.94 12.71 29.16
N VAL A 896 -7.77 11.90 28.51
CA VAL A 896 -8.86 12.33 27.63
C VAL A 896 -10.21 11.89 28.19
N PRO A 897 -11.31 12.59 27.85
CA PRO A 897 -12.65 12.11 28.16
C PRO A 897 -12.99 10.85 27.34
N LEU A 898 -13.83 9.99 27.90
CA LEU A 898 -14.77 9.18 27.14
C LEU A 898 -16.18 9.49 27.64
N LEU A 899 -17.00 10.03 26.74
CA LEU A 899 -18.38 10.40 26.98
C LEU A 899 -19.31 9.51 26.14
N MET A 900 -20.50 9.25 26.67
CA MET A 900 -21.60 8.55 26.04
C MET A 900 -22.88 9.37 26.24
N ALA A 901 -23.61 9.63 25.14
CA ALA A 901 -24.82 10.44 25.11
C ALA A 901 -25.91 9.79 24.24
N ASN A 902 -27.17 10.16 24.49
CA ASN A 902 -28.34 9.56 23.83
C ASN A 902 -28.40 8.01 23.97
N TYR A 903 -27.98 7.49 25.13
CA TYR A 903 -27.90 6.07 25.44
C TYR A 903 -29.20 5.53 26.09
N PRO A 904 -29.50 4.23 25.99
CA PRO A 904 -30.65 3.60 26.65
C PRO A 904 -30.63 3.72 28.18
N GLU A 905 -31.81 3.76 28.81
CA GLU A 905 -31.91 3.73 30.27
C GLU A 905 -31.29 2.44 30.85
N GLY A 906 -30.63 2.57 32.01
CA GLY A 906 -29.91 1.47 32.65
C GLY A 906 -28.47 1.27 32.17
N TRP A 907 -27.98 2.05 31.20
CA TRP A 907 -26.59 2.00 30.77
C TRP A 907 -25.73 3.05 31.49
N SER A 908 -24.43 2.78 31.64
CA SER A 908 -23.42 3.71 32.15
C SER A 908 -22.02 3.37 31.67
N LEU A 909 -21.10 4.33 31.72
CA LEU A 909 -19.66 4.08 31.58
C LEU A 909 -19.03 3.77 32.94
N LYS A 910 -18.27 2.68 32.98
CA LYS A 910 -17.52 2.23 34.15
C LYS A 910 -16.50 3.27 34.57
N LYS A 911 -16.54 3.65 35.85
CA LYS A 911 -15.48 4.45 36.48
C LYS A 911 -14.23 3.59 36.67
N THR A 912 -13.12 4.03 36.12
CA THR A 912 -11.84 3.33 36.16
C THR A 912 -10.68 4.32 36.17
N THR A 913 -9.55 3.93 36.76
CA THR A 913 -8.26 4.61 36.62
C THR A 913 -7.33 3.88 35.65
N GLU A 914 -7.78 2.76 35.08
CA GLU A 914 -7.03 1.88 34.16
C GLU A 914 -7.55 1.97 32.71
N GLY A 915 -8.49 2.88 32.42
CA GLY A 915 -9.08 3.01 31.09
C GLY A 915 -8.07 3.56 30.08
N VAL A 916 -8.05 3.00 28.87
CA VAL A 916 -7.11 3.40 27.80
C VAL A 916 -7.83 3.59 26.47
N LEU A 917 -7.21 4.28 25.51
CA LEU A 917 -7.77 4.46 24.16
C LEU A 917 -8.21 3.15 23.48
N GLY A 918 -7.49 2.05 23.74
CA GLY A 918 -7.83 0.71 23.25
C GLY A 918 -9.17 0.15 23.77
N ASP A 919 -9.80 0.76 24.77
CA ASP A 919 -11.10 0.35 25.31
C ASP A 919 -12.30 0.93 24.54
N VAL A 920 -12.07 1.95 23.69
CA VAL A 920 -13.14 2.66 22.96
C VAL A 920 -13.85 1.73 21.96
N ALA A 921 -13.11 1.02 21.10
CA ALA A 921 -13.72 0.09 20.15
C ALA A 921 -14.48 -1.09 20.81
N PRO A 922 -13.95 -1.78 21.83
CA PRO A 922 -14.72 -2.71 22.67
C PRO A 922 -16.01 -2.12 23.24
N THR A 923 -15.97 -0.87 23.72
CA THR A 923 -17.14 -0.16 24.25
C THR A 923 -18.20 0.11 23.17
N VAL A 924 -17.78 0.53 21.97
CA VAL A 924 -18.66 0.72 20.81
C VAL A 924 -19.27 -0.61 20.35
N LEU A 925 -18.49 -1.70 20.25
CA LEU A 925 -19.01 -3.02 19.88
C LEU A 925 -20.05 -3.52 20.89
N ALA A 926 -19.79 -3.37 22.18
CA ALA A 926 -20.73 -3.75 23.24
C ALA A 926 -22.03 -2.91 23.22
N ALA A 927 -21.95 -1.63 22.85
CA ALA A 927 -23.12 -0.78 22.60
C ALA A 927 -23.93 -1.26 21.39
N MET A 928 -23.23 -1.58 20.30
CA MET A 928 -23.83 -2.12 19.08
C MET A 928 -24.32 -3.56 19.22
N GLY A 929 -24.07 -4.26 20.34
CA GLY A 929 -24.48 -5.66 20.52
C GLY A 929 -23.67 -6.66 19.67
N LEU A 930 -22.47 -6.28 19.26
CA LEU A 930 -21.58 -7.06 18.41
C LEU A 930 -20.54 -7.83 19.26
N PRO A 931 -20.10 -9.03 18.84
CA PRO A 931 -19.04 -9.75 19.51
C PRO A 931 -17.72 -8.98 19.45
N GLN A 932 -16.88 -9.09 20.48
CA GLN A 932 -15.50 -8.60 20.45
C GLN A 932 -14.58 -9.71 19.90
N PRO A 933 -13.67 -9.41 18.96
CA PRO A 933 -12.70 -10.37 18.44
C PRO A 933 -11.54 -10.58 19.43
N GLU A 934 -10.94 -11.78 19.45
CA GLU A 934 -9.89 -12.14 20.42
C GLU A 934 -8.66 -11.24 20.36
N GLU A 935 -8.32 -10.68 19.20
CA GLU A 935 -7.16 -9.81 19.05
C GLU A 935 -7.39 -8.38 19.60
N MET A 936 -8.64 -7.95 19.82
CA MET A 936 -8.95 -6.75 20.59
C MET A 936 -8.78 -7.05 22.08
N THR A 937 -7.63 -6.70 22.66
CA THR A 937 -7.33 -6.96 24.08
C THR A 937 -7.77 -5.83 25.03
N GLY A 938 -8.34 -4.74 24.50
CA GLY A 938 -9.04 -3.73 25.31
C GLY A 938 -10.32 -4.30 25.94
N LYS A 939 -10.93 -3.55 26.86
CA LYS A 939 -12.12 -3.99 27.61
C LYS A 939 -13.25 -2.99 27.40
N SER A 940 -14.46 -3.49 27.16
CA SER A 940 -15.64 -2.60 27.15
C SER A 940 -15.80 -1.91 28.50
N LEU A 941 -15.92 -0.59 28.48
CA LEU A 941 -16.25 0.26 29.62
C LEU A 941 -17.77 0.48 29.74
N LEU A 942 -18.58 -0.09 28.83
CA LEU A 942 -20.03 -0.04 28.92
C LEU A 942 -20.56 -1.06 29.94
N GLU A 943 -21.29 -0.56 30.93
CA GLU A 943 -22.08 -1.34 31.89
C GLU A 943 -23.57 -1.23 31.53
N LYS A 944 -24.31 -2.34 31.67
CA LYS A 944 -25.76 -2.44 31.43
C LYS A 944 -26.38 -3.11 32.67
N ALA A 945 -27.39 -2.47 33.26
CA ALA A 945 -28.12 -2.93 34.46
C ALA A 945 -29.13 -4.06 34.17
#